data_AF-A0A1D6FAZ0-F1
#
_entry.id   AF-A0A1D6FAZ0-F1
#
_cell.length_a   1.000
_cell.length_b   1.000
_cell.length_c   1.000
_cell.angle_alpha   90.00
_cell.angle_beta   90.00
_cell.angle_gamma   90.00
#
_symmetry.space_group_name_H-M   'P 1'
#
loop_
_entity.id
_entity.type
_entity.pdbx_description
1 polymer ?
#
loop_
_entity_poly.entity_id
_entity_poly.type
_entity_poly.pdbx_seq_one_letter_code
_entity_poly.pdbx_strand_id
1 'polypeptide(L)'
;MEKPCSLLVHFDKGSASMANEIKADLEGSDGPAKADAMRRAISLLLNGETLPQLFITIVRYVLPSEDHTVQKLLLLYLEIIDRRDPAGRALPEMILICQNLRNNLQSPNEYIRGVTLRFLCRLSEPEVLEPLVPSVLANLEHRHQFIRRHAVSAVSAIYRLPHGDQLIPDAPELVERFLASEQDASARRNAFLMLCACAQDRAVAYLLSNADRVAEWPDLLQMAVVDLIRKVCRSQNRANKGRYITIITSLLSATSTAVVYECAGALVSLSSAPTAVRAAANTYCQLLSSQSDNNVKLILLDRLNELRTLHRDVMVGVVMDVLRALASPNLDVKRKVLDLVLDLLTPRNVEEVVLYLKKEVVKTQAGDLEKGGEYRQMLVQAIHACAVEYPEVAGSVVHLLMDFLGDTNVAAAVDVVLFVREIIETNPKLRVSMIQRLIDTFYQIRASRVCSCALWILGEYSLSLSEVESTIATIKQCLGDLPFYTVSDEGEVTDSTNSAQAVVNTVTVSSRRPVVLADGTYATQSAATETISAPSVAHGSLASTLNLRSLILSGDFFLAAVVACTLTKLVLRLEEVQPSKVESNKACTGALLIMTSILQLGQSSYLPHPIDNDSYDRIVLCLRLLCNTGDDVRKIWLHSCRQSFAKMLAEKQFRETEEMKAKAQISHAQPDDLIDFYHLKSRKGMSQLELEDEVHDDLKAATGGFTKDADDANKLNRILQLTGFSDPVYAEAFVTVHHYDIVLDVTVINRTKETLQNLCLELATMGDLKLVDRPQNYTLAPESSKQIRANIKVSSTETWL
;
A
#
# COMPACT_ATOMS: atom_id res chain seq x y z
N MET A 1 9.79 32.64 -31.37
CA MET A 1 9.56 31.63 -30.32
C MET A 1 8.60 30.62 -30.90
N GLU A 2 9.03 29.38 -31.09
CA GLU A 2 8.15 28.29 -31.49
C GLU A 2 7.10 28.07 -30.38
N LYS A 3 5.81 28.09 -30.72
CA LYS A 3 4.75 27.76 -29.78
C LYS A 3 4.82 26.24 -29.53
N PRO A 4 4.91 25.76 -28.27
CA PRO A 4 4.91 24.33 -28.00
C PRO A 4 3.56 23.74 -28.43
N CYS A 5 3.58 22.77 -29.36
CA CYS A 5 2.39 22.01 -29.72
C CYS A 5 2.16 20.93 -28.65
N SER A 6 1.10 21.09 -27.85
CA SER A 6 0.80 20.19 -26.73
C SER A 6 0.05 18.92 -27.15
N LEU A 7 -0.34 18.77 -28.43
CA LEU A 7 -1.13 17.63 -28.91
C LEU A 7 -0.76 17.28 -30.36
N LEU A 8 -0.08 16.14 -30.55
CA LEU A 8 0.15 15.55 -31.87
C LEU A 8 -1.06 14.69 -32.24
N VAL A 9 -1.85 15.13 -33.22
CA VAL A 9 -2.95 14.33 -33.77
C VAL A 9 -2.42 13.57 -34.98
N HIS A 10 -2.45 12.24 -34.91
CA HIS A 10 -2.04 11.40 -36.05
C HIS A 10 -2.90 11.75 -37.27
N PHE A 11 -2.24 12.25 -38.32
CA PHE A 11 -2.85 12.63 -39.59
C PHE A 11 -1.96 12.08 -40.70
N ASP A 12 -2.56 11.33 -41.63
CA ASP A 12 -1.82 10.73 -42.74
C ASP A 12 -1.26 11.84 -43.66
N LYS A 13 0.07 12.03 -43.57
CA LYS A 13 0.98 12.80 -44.43
C LYS A 13 0.33 13.89 -45.30
N GLY A 14 0.43 15.14 -44.85
CA GLY A 14 0.15 16.33 -45.65
C GLY A 14 1.06 16.42 -46.88
N SER A 15 0.47 16.38 -48.08
CA SER A 15 1.16 16.77 -49.32
C SER A 15 0.68 18.16 -49.75
N ALA A 16 1.50 18.90 -50.50
CA ALA A 16 1.08 20.18 -51.09
C ALA A 16 -0.19 20.08 -51.98
N SER A 17 -0.52 18.87 -52.48
CA SER A 17 -1.79 18.60 -53.19
C SER A 17 -3.00 18.84 -52.30
N MET A 18 -2.89 18.48 -51.02
CA MET A 18 -3.98 18.54 -50.05
C MET A 18 -4.39 19.99 -49.74
N ALA A 19 -3.46 20.94 -49.76
CA ALA A 19 -3.78 22.37 -49.57
C ALA A 19 -4.59 22.94 -50.76
N ASN A 20 -4.30 22.48 -51.98
CA ASN A 20 -5.04 22.90 -53.17
C ASN A 20 -6.43 22.24 -53.24
N GLU A 21 -6.54 20.98 -52.84
CA GLU A 21 -7.82 20.27 -52.69
C GLU A 21 -8.70 20.91 -51.63
N ILE A 22 -8.14 21.21 -50.44
CA ILE A 22 -8.85 21.96 -49.39
C ILE A 22 -9.31 23.31 -49.94
N LYS A 23 -8.47 24.03 -50.67
CA LYS A 23 -8.86 25.31 -51.28
C LYS A 23 -10.04 25.17 -52.24
N ALA A 24 -10.01 24.18 -53.13
CA ALA A 24 -11.08 23.93 -54.10
C ALA A 24 -12.41 23.56 -53.40
N ASP A 25 -12.36 22.71 -52.38
CA ASP A 25 -13.54 22.30 -51.61
C ASP A 25 -14.14 23.48 -50.81
N LEU A 26 -13.30 24.40 -50.31
CA LEU A 26 -13.75 25.62 -49.61
C LEU A 26 -14.40 26.64 -50.57
N GLU A 27 -13.95 26.70 -51.83
CA GLU A 27 -14.52 27.57 -52.87
C GLU A 27 -15.85 27.05 -53.43
N GLY A 28 -16.14 25.75 -53.26
CA GLY A 28 -17.39 25.13 -53.66
C GLY A 28 -18.63 25.70 -52.95
N SER A 29 -19.83 25.24 -53.31
CA SER A 29 -21.09 25.61 -52.63
C SER A 29 -21.61 24.55 -51.66
N ASP A 30 -20.95 23.39 -51.58
CA ASP A 30 -21.40 22.25 -50.79
C ASP A 30 -21.01 22.38 -49.30
N GLY A 31 -22.00 22.49 -48.42
CA GLY A 31 -21.84 22.66 -46.97
C GLY A 31 -21.04 21.54 -46.27
N PRO A 32 -21.41 20.25 -46.43
CA PRO A 32 -20.64 19.14 -45.86
C PRO A 32 -19.20 19.07 -46.38
N ALA A 33 -18.97 19.25 -47.69
CA ALA A 33 -17.61 19.29 -48.23
C ALA A 33 -16.77 20.43 -47.62
N LYS A 34 -17.37 21.62 -47.43
CA LYS A 34 -16.72 22.73 -46.72
C LYS A 34 -16.40 22.38 -45.27
N ALA A 35 -17.30 21.70 -44.57
CA ALA A 35 -17.08 21.29 -43.18
C ALA A 35 -15.91 20.30 -43.08
N ASP A 36 -15.82 19.33 -43.99
CA ASP A 36 -14.71 18.38 -44.02
C ASP A 36 -13.39 19.04 -44.44
N ALA A 37 -13.43 19.97 -45.40
CA ALA A 37 -12.26 20.78 -45.77
C ALA A 37 -11.76 21.62 -44.58
N MET A 38 -12.65 22.24 -43.81
CA MET A 38 -12.30 22.97 -42.59
C MET A 38 -11.72 22.07 -41.50
N ARG A 39 -12.24 20.85 -41.32
CA ARG A 39 -11.65 19.87 -40.38
C ARG A 39 -10.22 19.51 -40.77
N ARG A 40 -9.98 19.22 -42.06
CA ARG A 40 -8.64 18.92 -42.58
C ARG A 40 -7.69 20.11 -42.40
N ALA A 41 -8.15 21.33 -42.67
CA ALA A 41 -7.36 22.54 -42.45
C ALA A 41 -6.97 22.74 -40.97
N ILE A 42 -7.89 22.52 -40.03
CA ILE A 42 -7.63 22.61 -38.59
C ILE A 42 -6.63 21.54 -38.14
N SER A 43 -6.75 20.30 -38.62
CA SER A 43 -5.82 19.22 -38.30
C SER A 43 -4.40 19.52 -38.76
N LEU A 44 -4.22 20.06 -39.97
CA LEU A 44 -2.91 20.47 -40.47
C LEU A 44 -2.31 21.61 -39.63
N LEU A 45 -3.14 22.58 -39.25
CA LEU A 45 -2.71 23.69 -38.40
C LEU A 45 -2.29 23.24 -36.99
N LEU A 46 -3.01 22.28 -36.39
CA LEU A 46 -2.63 21.67 -35.11
C LEU A 46 -1.31 20.89 -35.19
N ASN A 47 -1.00 20.30 -36.35
CA ASN A 47 0.27 19.62 -36.60
C ASN A 47 1.45 20.57 -36.89
N GLY A 48 1.22 21.88 -36.84
CA GLY A 48 2.27 22.90 -37.04
C GLY A 48 2.47 23.33 -38.49
N GLU A 49 1.66 22.83 -39.43
CA GLU A 49 1.70 23.29 -40.82
C GLU A 49 0.89 24.59 -40.97
N THR A 50 1.58 25.73 -41.03
CA THR A 50 0.94 27.01 -41.34
C THR A 50 0.63 27.07 -42.83
N LEU A 51 -0.66 27.23 -43.20
CA LEU A 51 -1.12 27.39 -44.59
C LEU A 51 -1.71 28.80 -44.82
N PRO A 52 -0.90 29.86 -44.91
CA PRO A 52 -1.37 31.24 -45.05
C PRO A 52 -2.29 31.46 -46.26
N GLN A 53 -2.07 30.73 -47.35
CA GLN A 53 -2.87 30.80 -48.58
C GLN A 53 -4.34 30.41 -48.37
N LEU A 54 -4.65 29.59 -47.36
CA LEU A 54 -6.02 29.20 -47.05
C LEU A 54 -6.77 30.30 -46.29
N PHE A 55 -6.06 31.18 -45.58
CA PHE A 55 -6.67 32.22 -44.75
C PHE A 55 -7.58 33.15 -45.58
N ILE A 56 -7.10 33.62 -46.74
CA ILE A 56 -7.88 34.48 -47.64
C ILE A 56 -9.10 33.74 -48.20
N THR A 57 -8.93 32.46 -48.60
CA THR A 57 -10.04 31.63 -49.09
C THR A 57 -11.09 31.42 -48.00
N ILE A 58 -10.68 31.17 -46.76
CA ILE A 58 -11.59 31.00 -45.61
C ILE A 58 -12.35 32.31 -45.33
N VAL A 59 -11.66 33.46 -45.30
CA VAL A 59 -12.30 34.77 -45.11
C VAL A 59 -13.32 35.06 -46.21
N ARG A 60 -13.05 34.65 -47.47
CA ARG A 60 -13.94 34.93 -48.61
C ARG A 60 -15.12 33.96 -48.73
N TYR A 61 -14.93 32.67 -48.51
CA TYR A 61 -15.91 31.62 -48.87
C TYR A 61 -16.50 30.86 -47.67
N VAL A 62 -15.89 30.95 -46.49
CA VAL A 62 -16.34 30.29 -45.26
C VAL A 62 -17.00 31.27 -44.30
N LEU A 63 -16.42 32.47 -44.14
CA LEU A 63 -16.97 33.55 -43.31
C LEU A 63 -18.46 33.88 -43.61
N PRO A 64 -18.91 33.98 -44.89
CA PRO A 64 -20.31 34.27 -45.20
C PRO A 64 -21.24 33.04 -45.14
N SER A 65 -20.75 31.84 -44.81
CA SER A 65 -21.57 30.63 -44.79
C SER A 65 -22.66 30.68 -43.70
N GLU A 66 -23.88 30.31 -44.03
CA GLU A 66 -25.00 30.22 -43.06
C GLU A 66 -25.02 28.88 -42.30
N ASP A 67 -24.21 27.90 -42.72
CA ASP A 67 -24.15 26.59 -42.08
C ASP A 67 -23.50 26.68 -40.68
N HIS A 68 -24.29 26.35 -39.67
CA HIS A 68 -23.88 26.31 -38.26
C HIS A 68 -22.69 25.40 -37.95
N THR A 69 -22.50 24.30 -38.70
CA THR A 69 -21.36 23.39 -38.54
C THR A 69 -20.09 24.03 -39.06
N VAL A 70 -20.17 24.66 -40.25
CA VAL A 70 -19.07 25.39 -40.87
C VAL A 70 -18.66 26.60 -40.01
N GLN A 71 -19.63 27.37 -39.50
CA GLN A 71 -19.37 28.49 -38.59
C GLN A 71 -18.68 28.06 -37.29
N LYS A 72 -19.06 26.92 -36.71
CA LYS A 72 -18.36 26.39 -35.53
C LYS A 72 -16.91 26.03 -35.84
N LEU A 73 -16.66 25.37 -36.97
CA LEU A 73 -15.29 25.02 -37.40
C LEU A 73 -14.48 26.28 -37.72
N LEU A 74 -15.10 27.31 -38.30
CA LEU A 74 -14.48 28.61 -38.51
C LEU A 74 -14.00 29.23 -37.20
N LEU A 75 -14.82 29.23 -36.14
CA LEU A 75 -14.41 29.76 -34.83
C LEU A 75 -13.24 28.96 -34.22
N LEU A 76 -13.22 27.64 -34.39
CA LEU A 76 -12.09 26.80 -33.95
C LEU A 76 -10.82 27.11 -34.76
N TYR A 77 -10.94 27.31 -36.07
CA TYR A 77 -9.82 27.72 -36.91
C TYR A 77 -9.27 29.09 -36.48
N LEU A 78 -10.16 30.07 -36.25
CA LEU A 78 -9.81 31.41 -35.80
C LEU A 78 -9.11 31.43 -34.43
N GLU A 79 -9.35 30.44 -33.57
CA GLU A 79 -8.70 30.32 -32.27
C GLU A 79 -7.21 29.96 -32.40
N ILE A 80 -6.86 29.15 -33.40
CA ILE A 80 -5.53 28.54 -33.55
C ILE A 80 -4.58 29.44 -34.36
N ILE A 81 -5.10 30.18 -35.35
CA ILE A 81 -4.25 31.02 -36.23
C ILE A 81 -3.55 32.16 -35.49
N ASP A 82 -2.41 32.58 -36.02
CA ASP A 82 -1.76 33.83 -35.62
C ASP A 82 -2.52 35.03 -36.22
N ARG A 83 -3.05 35.87 -35.33
CA ARG A 83 -3.90 37.03 -35.67
C ARG A 83 -3.12 38.33 -35.87
N ARG A 84 -1.80 38.28 -35.71
CA ARG A 84 -0.89 39.42 -35.84
C ARG A 84 0.10 39.20 -36.97
N ASP A 85 0.46 40.29 -37.64
CA ASP A 85 1.57 40.31 -38.60
C ASP A 85 2.92 40.14 -37.86
N PRO A 86 4.03 39.87 -38.59
CA PRO A 86 5.37 39.79 -38.00
C PRO A 86 5.83 41.08 -37.31
N ALA A 87 5.15 42.21 -37.55
CA ALA A 87 5.40 43.51 -36.92
C ALA A 87 4.52 43.75 -35.68
N GLY A 88 3.68 42.78 -35.29
CA GLY A 88 2.82 42.83 -34.11
C GLY A 88 1.48 43.56 -34.29
N ARG A 89 1.08 43.98 -35.50
CA ARG A 89 -0.22 44.61 -35.78
C ARG A 89 -1.28 43.58 -36.15
N ALA A 90 -2.56 43.86 -35.88
CA ALA A 90 -3.64 42.98 -36.31
C ALA A 90 -3.72 42.90 -37.85
N LEU A 91 -4.00 41.71 -38.38
CA LEU A 91 -4.18 41.51 -39.83
C LEU A 91 -5.36 42.36 -40.34
N PRO A 92 -5.29 43.01 -41.51
CA PRO A 92 -6.41 43.80 -42.06
C PRO A 92 -7.73 43.01 -42.19
N GLU A 93 -7.63 41.72 -42.47
CA GLU A 93 -8.76 40.78 -42.55
C GLU A 93 -9.47 40.59 -41.20
N MET A 94 -8.82 40.95 -40.07
CA MET A 94 -9.47 40.95 -38.76
C MET A 94 -10.66 41.90 -38.70
N ILE A 95 -10.69 42.97 -39.51
CA ILE A 95 -11.84 43.89 -39.58
C ILE A 95 -13.09 43.16 -40.10
N LEU A 96 -12.92 42.33 -41.13
CA LEU A 96 -14.02 41.53 -41.69
C LEU A 96 -14.49 40.47 -40.70
N ILE A 97 -13.55 39.84 -39.99
CA ILE A 97 -13.86 38.88 -38.93
C ILE A 97 -14.58 39.57 -37.77
N CYS A 98 -14.17 40.78 -37.35
CA CYS A 98 -14.89 41.58 -36.35
C CYS A 98 -16.34 41.82 -36.76
N GLN A 99 -16.57 42.23 -38.01
CA GLN A 99 -17.93 42.48 -38.49
C GLN A 99 -18.77 41.20 -38.51
N ASN A 100 -18.19 40.07 -38.93
CA ASN A 100 -18.87 38.78 -38.90
C ASN A 100 -19.18 38.32 -37.46
N LEU A 101 -18.22 38.43 -36.53
CA LEU A 101 -18.43 38.10 -35.12
C LEU A 101 -19.54 38.97 -34.52
N ARG A 102 -19.57 40.27 -34.85
CA ARG A 102 -20.66 41.17 -34.43
C ARG A 102 -22.01 40.70 -34.95
N ASN A 103 -22.10 40.32 -36.22
CA ASN A 103 -23.32 39.77 -36.83
C ASN A 103 -23.73 38.45 -36.15
N ASN A 104 -22.77 37.57 -35.85
CA ASN A 104 -23.02 36.30 -35.17
C ASN A 104 -23.55 36.50 -33.75
N LEU A 105 -23.06 37.51 -33.01
CA LEU A 105 -23.59 37.90 -31.69
C LEU A 105 -25.02 38.44 -31.75
N GLN A 106 -25.47 38.92 -32.91
CA GLN A 106 -26.82 39.43 -33.17
C GLN A 106 -27.68 38.45 -33.97
N SER A 107 -27.15 37.27 -34.32
CA SER A 107 -27.83 36.26 -35.13
C SER A 107 -29.14 35.78 -34.50
N PRO A 108 -30.22 35.53 -35.25
CA PRO A 108 -31.42 34.91 -34.67
C PRO A 108 -31.13 33.50 -34.11
N ASN A 109 -30.04 32.85 -34.55
CA ASN A 109 -29.67 31.52 -34.09
C ASN A 109 -28.93 31.58 -32.75
N GLU A 110 -29.58 31.11 -31.70
CA GLU A 110 -29.08 31.15 -30.32
C GLU A 110 -27.83 30.28 -30.11
N TYR A 111 -27.66 29.21 -30.90
CA TYR A 111 -26.46 28.38 -30.86
C TYR A 111 -25.24 29.12 -31.41
N ILE A 112 -25.39 29.81 -32.55
CA ILE A 112 -24.31 30.61 -33.15
C ILE A 112 -23.88 31.72 -32.19
N ARG A 113 -24.83 32.43 -31.56
CA ARG A 113 -24.53 33.41 -30.51
C ARG A 113 -23.72 32.82 -29.37
N GLY A 114 -24.17 31.70 -28.79
CA GLY A 114 -23.50 31.09 -27.64
C GLY A 114 -22.11 30.55 -27.94
N VAL A 115 -21.91 29.90 -29.10
CA VAL A 115 -20.58 29.43 -29.52
C VAL A 115 -19.65 30.61 -29.82
N THR A 116 -20.17 31.69 -30.40
CA THR A 116 -19.40 32.93 -30.63
C THR A 116 -18.98 33.56 -29.30
N LEU A 117 -19.87 33.69 -28.32
CA LEU A 117 -19.54 34.18 -26.97
C LEU A 117 -18.48 33.31 -26.29
N ARG A 118 -18.54 31.98 -26.46
CA ARG A 118 -17.52 31.07 -25.96
C ARG A 118 -16.17 31.27 -26.64
N PHE A 119 -16.16 31.51 -27.96
CA PHE A 119 -14.95 31.84 -28.71
C PHE A 119 -14.31 33.15 -28.21
N LEU A 120 -15.11 34.18 -27.93
CA LEU A 120 -14.60 35.46 -27.41
C LEU A 120 -13.88 35.31 -26.06
N CYS A 121 -14.19 34.28 -25.27
CA CYS A 121 -13.47 34.00 -24.03
C CYS A 121 -11.98 33.64 -24.22
N ARG A 122 -11.58 33.32 -25.45
CA ARG A 122 -10.22 32.90 -25.82
C ARG A 122 -9.48 33.93 -26.67
N LEU A 123 -10.14 35.03 -27.02
CA LEU A 123 -9.57 36.12 -27.78
C LEU A 123 -8.78 37.05 -26.85
N SER A 124 -7.61 37.50 -27.27
CA SER A 124 -6.70 38.30 -26.43
C SER A 124 -6.42 39.69 -26.99
N GLU A 125 -6.87 39.97 -28.21
CA GLU A 125 -6.56 41.18 -28.96
C GLU A 125 -7.59 42.29 -28.67
N PRO A 126 -7.21 43.40 -27.99
CA PRO A 126 -8.14 44.43 -27.58
C PRO A 126 -8.77 45.17 -28.77
N GLU A 127 -8.02 45.40 -29.85
CA GLU A 127 -8.48 46.05 -31.10
C GLU A 127 -9.67 45.31 -31.75
N VAL A 128 -9.73 43.98 -31.58
CA VAL A 128 -10.81 43.12 -32.13
C VAL A 128 -11.99 43.05 -31.15
N LEU A 129 -11.72 43.15 -29.84
CA LEU A 129 -12.72 43.04 -28.79
C LEU A 129 -13.51 44.33 -28.57
N GLU A 130 -12.85 45.50 -28.61
CA GLU A 130 -13.48 46.81 -28.37
C GLU A 130 -14.75 47.02 -29.22
N PRO A 131 -14.76 46.74 -30.54
CA PRO A 131 -15.95 46.93 -31.36
C PRO A 131 -17.07 45.90 -31.12
N LEU A 132 -16.80 44.83 -30.35
CA LEU A 132 -17.72 43.74 -30.02
C LEU A 132 -18.37 43.90 -28.65
N VAL A 133 -17.74 44.67 -27.74
CA VAL A 133 -18.22 44.89 -26.36
C VAL A 133 -19.71 45.23 -26.28
N PRO A 134 -20.26 46.18 -27.06
CA PRO A 134 -21.68 46.52 -26.97
C PRO A 134 -22.61 45.34 -27.28
N SER A 135 -22.25 44.52 -28.27
CA SER A 135 -23.02 43.32 -28.63
C SER A 135 -22.89 42.21 -27.59
N VAL A 136 -21.75 42.11 -26.90
CA VAL A 136 -21.57 41.17 -25.78
C VAL A 136 -22.45 41.59 -24.59
N LEU A 137 -22.45 42.88 -24.24
CA LEU A 137 -23.25 43.41 -23.14
C LEU A 137 -24.75 43.27 -23.40
N ALA A 138 -25.21 43.53 -24.63
CA ALA A 138 -26.62 43.33 -25.00
C ALA A 138 -27.09 41.88 -24.83
N ASN A 139 -26.19 40.89 -24.92
CA ASN A 139 -26.52 39.48 -24.71
C ASN A 139 -26.68 39.07 -23.24
N LEU A 140 -26.35 39.96 -22.27
CA LEU A 140 -26.63 39.73 -20.86
C LEU A 140 -28.14 39.75 -20.55
N GLU A 141 -28.92 40.52 -21.31
CA GLU A 141 -30.38 40.64 -21.14
C GLU A 141 -31.16 39.70 -22.08
N HIS A 142 -30.48 38.76 -22.75
CA HIS A 142 -31.11 37.88 -23.71
C HIS A 142 -32.13 36.94 -23.05
N ARG A 143 -33.27 36.69 -23.72
CA ARG A 143 -34.35 35.80 -23.21
C ARG A 143 -33.86 34.38 -22.81
N HIS A 144 -32.86 33.86 -23.51
CA HIS A 144 -32.39 32.48 -23.37
C HIS A 144 -31.22 32.36 -22.39
N GLN A 145 -31.39 31.54 -21.35
CA GLN A 145 -30.40 31.31 -20.28
C GLN A 145 -29.03 30.85 -20.79
N PHE A 146 -29.03 30.04 -21.85
CA PHE A 146 -27.80 29.55 -22.49
C PHE A 146 -26.91 30.69 -22.97
N ILE A 147 -27.49 31.76 -23.52
CA ILE A 147 -26.74 32.92 -24.02
C ILE A 147 -26.23 33.75 -22.85
N ARG A 148 -27.10 34.09 -21.88
CA ARG A 148 -26.72 34.89 -20.71
C ARG A 148 -25.53 34.28 -19.96
N ARG A 149 -25.52 32.95 -19.77
CA ARG A 149 -24.40 32.23 -19.17
C ARG A 149 -23.06 32.46 -19.87
N HIS A 150 -23.04 32.38 -21.21
CA HIS A 150 -21.81 32.57 -21.98
C HIS A 150 -21.47 34.05 -22.14
N ALA A 151 -22.46 34.94 -22.14
CA ALA A 151 -22.25 36.39 -22.15
C ALA A 151 -21.48 36.83 -20.91
N VAL A 152 -21.88 36.37 -19.72
CA VAL A 152 -21.14 36.64 -18.47
C VAL A 152 -19.72 36.06 -18.52
N SER A 153 -19.54 34.84 -19.05
CA SER A 153 -18.20 34.26 -19.23
C SER A 153 -17.33 35.10 -20.17
N ALA A 154 -17.90 35.62 -21.25
CA ALA A 154 -17.20 36.49 -22.19
C ALA A 154 -16.81 37.82 -21.53
N VAL A 155 -17.73 38.47 -20.80
CA VAL A 155 -17.43 39.69 -20.03
C VAL A 155 -16.30 39.43 -19.02
N SER A 156 -16.36 38.30 -18.30
CA SER A 156 -15.31 37.90 -17.35
C SER A 156 -13.95 37.65 -18.01
N ALA A 157 -13.94 37.10 -19.22
CA ALA A 157 -12.70 36.87 -19.95
C ALA A 157 -12.11 38.19 -20.47
N ILE A 158 -12.93 39.06 -21.06
CA ILE A 158 -12.52 40.36 -21.58
C ILE A 158 -11.94 41.22 -20.45
N TYR A 159 -12.62 41.31 -19.31
CA TYR A 159 -12.16 42.12 -18.18
C TYR A 159 -10.84 41.63 -17.58
N ARG A 160 -10.53 40.33 -17.65
CA ARG A 160 -9.28 39.75 -17.13
C ARG A 160 -8.07 39.91 -18.05
N LEU A 161 -8.27 40.40 -19.27
CA LEU A 161 -7.15 40.67 -20.18
C LEU A 161 -6.31 41.86 -19.66
N PRO A 162 -5.02 41.95 -20.03
CA PRO A 162 -4.23 43.16 -19.79
C PRO A 162 -4.92 44.37 -20.45
N HIS A 163 -5.21 45.42 -19.68
CA HIS A 163 -5.99 46.60 -20.09
C HIS A 163 -7.48 46.33 -20.40
N GLY A 164 -8.03 45.17 -20.02
CA GLY A 164 -9.44 44.83 -20.19
C GLY A 164 -10.39 45.64 -19.30
N ASP A 165 -9.88 46.21 -18.21
CA ASP A 165 -10.57 47.16 -17.34
C ASP A 165 -10.94 48.45 -18.08
N GLN A 166 -10.16 48.86 -19.07
CA GLN A 166 -10.47 50.03 -19.92
C GLN A 166 -11.57 49.72 -20.95
N LEU A 167 -11.69 48.46 -21.39
CA LEU A 167 -12.70 48.02 -22.36
C LEU A 167 -14.09 47.95 -21.73
N ILE A 168 -14.19 47.50 -20.48
CA ILE A 168 -15.45 47.43 -19.73
C ILE A 168 -15.23 47.92 -18.29
N PRO A 169 -15.14 49.24 -18.04
CA PRO A 169 -14.88 49.77 -16.70
C PRO A 169 -15.93 49.37 -15.66
N ASP A 170 -17.20 49.37 -16.07
CA ASP A 170 -18.34 49.09 -15.18
C ASP A 170 -18.68 47.59 -15.07
N ALA A 171 -17.82 46.69 -15.58
CA ALA A 171 -18.12 45.26 -15.63
C ALA A 171 -18.49 44.65 -14.26
N PRO A 172 -17.76 44.95 -13.16
CA PRO A 172 -18.12 44.43 -11.84
C PRO A 172 -19.52 44.87 -11.37
N GLU A 173 -19.93 46.12 -11.66
CA GLU A 173 -21.24 46.63 -11.25
C GLU A 173 -22.37 46.00 -12.05
N LEU A 174 -22.16 45.87 -13.37
CA LEU A 174 -23.12 45.24 -14.28
C LEU A 174 -23.35 43.77 -13.89
N VAL A 175 -22.29 43.05 -13.56
CA VAL A 175 -22.38 41.63 -13.19
C VAL A 175 -22.97 41.44 -11.79
N GLU A 176 -22.76 42.36 -10.87
CA GLU A 176 -23.43 42.38 -9.57
C GLU A 176 -24.96 42.56 -9.73
N ARG A 177 -25.41 43.52 -10.55
CA ARG A 177 -26.83 43.71 -10.87
C ARG A 177 -27.43 42.49 -11.58
N PHE A 178 -26.69 41.93 -12.55
CA PHE A 178 -27.06 40.71 -13.25
C PHE A 178 -27.26 39.55 -12.25
N LEU A 179 -26.30 39.33 -11.34
CA LEU A 179 -26.34 38.26 -10.35
C LEU A 179 -27.56 38.35 -9.41
N ALA A 180 -28.00 39.57 -9.07
CA ALA A 180 -29.18 39.78 -8.25
C ALA A 180 -30.51 39.46 -8.98
N SER A 181 -30.55 39.67 -10.30
CA SER A 181 -31.75 39.44 -11.13
C SER A 181 -31.85 38.02 -11.71
N GLU A 182 -30.72 37.34 -11.90
CA GLU A 182 -30.65 36.08 -12.62
C GLU A 182 -31.19 34.91 -11.78
N GLN A 183 -31.91 33.99 -12.44
CA GLN A 183 -32.48 32.80 -11.81
C GLN A 183 -31.71 31.52 -12.17
N ASP A 184 -31.07 31.46 -13.34
CA ASP A 184 -30.33 30.27 -13.78
C ASP A 184 -29.10 30.00 -12.90
N ALA A 185 -28.98 28.77 -12.39
CA ALA A 185 -27.89 28.36 -11.50
C ALA A 185 -26.51 28.53 -12.13
N SER A 186 -26.39 28.23 -13.44
CA SER A 186 -25.11 28.21 -14.14
C SER A 186 -24.63 29.62 -14.48
N ALA A 187 -25.54 30.50 -14.91
CA ALA A 187 -25.27 31.92 -15.14
C ALA A 187 -24.92 32.64 -13.83
N ARG A 188 -25.67 32.40 -12.74
CA ARG A 188 -25.37 32.94 -11.40
C ARG A 188 -23.99 32.53 -10.92
N ARG A 189 -23.62 31.24 -11.06
CA ARG A 189 -22.28 30.75 -10.73
C ARG A 189 -21.18 31.48 -11.51
N ASN A 190 -21.34 31.64 -12.82
CA ASN A 190 -20.35 32.33 -13.64
C ASN A 190 -20.21 33.82 -13.27
N ALA A 191 -21.33 34.49 -12.98
CA ALA A 191 -21.34 35.87 -12.50
C ALA A 191 -20.62 36.01 -11.15
N PHE A 192 -20.94 35.13 -10.21
CA PHE A 192 -20.28 35.11 -8.91
C PHE A 192 -18.77 34.83 -9.03
N LEU A 193 -18.36 33.87 -9.86
CA LEU A 193 -16.94 33.58 -10.11
C LEU A 193 -16.19 34.77 -10.73
N MET A 194 -16.84 35.52 -11.62
CA MET A 194 -16.26 36.76 -12.14
C MET A 194 -16.01 37.77 -11.03
N LEU A 195 -17.00 38.01 -10.16
CA LEU A 195 -16.85 38.91 -9.01
C LEU A 195 -15.73 38.43 -8.09
N CYS A 196 -15.67 37.13 -7.77
CA CYS A 196 -14.60 36.55 -6.96
C CYS A 196 -13.20 36.79 -7.54
N ALA A 197 -13.05 36.83 -8.87
CA ALA A 197 -11.77 37.02 -9.54
C ALA A 197 -11.41 38.50 -9.73
N CYS A 198 -12.40 39.36 -10.01
CA CYS A 198 -12.19 40.73 -10.48
C CYS A 198 -12.49 41.80 -9.42
N ALA A 199 -13.42 41.51 -8.48
CA ALA A 199 -13.90 42.45 -7.46
C ALA A 199 -14.31 41.68 -6.19
N GLN A 200 -13.31 41.17 -5.47
CA GLN A 200 -13.50 40.28 -4.31
C GLN A 200 -14.41 40.90 -3.23
N ASP A 201 -14.31 42.20 -2.97
CA ASP A 201 -15.11 42.89 -1.95
C ASP A 201 -16.61 42.88 -2.27
N ARG A 202 -16.98 43.05 -3.54
CA ARG A 202 -18.39 42.97 -4.00
C ARG A 202 -18.93 41.55 -3.88
N ALA A 203 -18.11 40.55 -4.21
CA ALA A 203 -18.49 39.14 -4.05
C ALA A 203 -18.74 38.79 -2.57
N VAL A 204 -17.91 39.30 -1.67
CA VAL A 204 -18.07 39.16 -0.21
C VAL A 204 -19.32 39.88 0.29
N ALA A 205 -19.56 41.11 -0.15
CA ALA A 205 -20.77 41.86 0.22
C ALA A 205 -22.05 41.14 -0.22
N TYR A 206 -22.07 40.61 -1.44
CA TYR A 206 -23.18 39.81 -1.96
C TYR A 206 -23.40 38.52 -1.14
N LEU A 207 -22.33 37.80 -0.82
CA LEU A 207 -22.40 36.59 0.02
C LEU A 207 -22.95 36.91 1.42
N LEU A 208 -22.41 37.93 2.08
CA LEU A 208 -22.80 38.28 3.46
C LEU A 208 -24.22 38.84 3.56
N SER A 209 -24.73 39.46 2.49
CA SER A 209 -26.12 39.92 2.39
C SER A 209 -27.11 38.76 2.24
N ASN A 210 -26.65 37.60 1.78
CA ASN A 210 -27.48 36.42 1.55
C ASN A 210 -27.09 35.22 2.42
N ALA A 211 -26.33 35.45 3.50
CA ALA A 211 -25.70 34.40 4.30
C ALA A 211 -26.68 33.31 4.77
N ASP A 212 -27.90 33.69 5.16
CA ASP A 212 -28.91 32.77 5.69
C ASP A 212 -29.54 31.87 4.61
N ARG A 213 -29.44 32.27 3.33
CA ARG A 213 -30.04 31.56 2.19
C ARG A 213 -29.04 30.72 1.40
N VAL A 214 -27.77 30.70 1.78
CA VAL A 214 -26.70 29.99 1.04
C VAL A 214 -26.98 28.49 0.96
N ALA A 215 -27.59 27.89 1.99
CA ALA A 215 -27.96 26.48 2.00
C ALA A 215 -29.03 26.11 0.95
N GLU A 216 -29.84 27.09 0.50
CA GLU A 216 -30.86 26.90 -0.56
C GLU A 216 -30.27 27.05 -1.96
N TRP A 217 -29.02 27.50 -2.08
CA TRP A 217 -28.41 27.75 -3.38
C TRP A 217 -28.05 26.44 -4.10
N PRO A 218 -27.98 26.44 -5.44
CA PRO A 218 -27.53 25.28 -6.20
C PRO A 218 -26.10 24.88 -5.83
N ASP A 219 -25.82 23.57 -5.84
CA ASP A 219 -24.53 22.97 -5.45
C ASP A 219 -23.30 23.66 -6.07
N LEU A 220 -23.36 23.96 -7.38
CA LEU A 220 -22.26 24.62 -8.09
C LEU A 220 -21.93 26.02 -7.55
N LEU A 221 -22.96 26.73 -7.05
CA LEU A 221 -22.79 28.05 -6.44
C LEU A 221 -22.30 27.91 -5.00
N GLN A 222 -22.79 26.92 -4.23
CA GLN A 222 -22.28 26.60 -2.90
C GLN A 222 -20.77 26.27 -2.93
N MET A 223 -20.33 25.47 -3.91
CA MET A 223 -18.91 25.18 -4.12
C MET A 223 -18.07 26.44 -4.39
N ALA A 224 -18.57 27.35 -5.23
CA ALA A 224 -17.91 28.62 -5.51
C ALA A 224 -17.82 29.52 -4.26
N VAL A 225 -18.82 29.46 -3.37
CA VAL A 225 -18.81 30.16 -2.08
C VAL A 225 -17.72 29.59 -1.17
N VAL A 226 -17.59 28.26 -1.06
CA VAL A 226 -16.55 27.61 -0.25
C VAL A 226 -15.15 28.00 -0.75
N ASP A 227 -14.93 28.01 -2.06
CA ASP A 227 -13.68 28.47 -2.68
C ASP A 227 -13.38 29.94 -2.37
N LEU A 228 -14.40 30.83 -2.44
CA LEU A 228 -14.24 32.24 -2.08
C LEU A 228 -13.85 32.38 -0.62
N ILE A 229 -14.53 31.70 0.30
CA ILE A 229 -14.24 31.78 1.74
C ILE A 229 -12.80 31.33 2.02
N ARG A 230 -12.35 30.22 1.41
CA ARG A 230 -10.96 29.75 1.54
C ARG A 230 -9.95 30.79 1.06
N LYS A 231 -10.24 31.52 -0.03
CA LYS A 231 -9.36 32.58 -0.55
C LYS A 231 -9.35 33.84 0.34
N VAL A 232 -10.54 34.34 0.71
CA VAL A 232 -10.70 35.58 1.50
C VAL A 232 -10.05 35.46 2.88
N CYS A 233 -10.16 34.29 3.51
CA CYS A 233 -9.58 34.04 4.82
C CYS A 233 -8.05 33.97 4.83
N ARG A 234 -7.41 33.78 3.66
CA ARG A 234 -5.95 33.82 3.51
C ARG A 234 -5.40 35.22 3.24
N SER A 235 -6.15 36.08 2.51
CA SER A 235 -5.59 37.32 1.95
C SER A 235 -5.76 38.59 2.81
N GLN A 236 -6.91 38.84 3.46
CA GLN A 236 -7.06 40.15 4.16
C GLN A 236 -8.14 40.27 5.25
N ASN A 237 -9.22 39.47 5.27
CA ASN A 237 -10.43 39.80 6.07
C ASN A 237 -10.71 38.82 7.23
N ARG A 238 -9.94 38.89 8.32
CA ARG A 238 -10.22 38.14 9.57
C ARG A 238 -11.47 38.63 10.33
N ALA A 239 -11.96 39.84 10.05
CA ALA A 239 -13.08 40.44 10.79
C ALA A 239 -14.40 39.65 10.67
N ASN A 240 -14.66 39.04 9.52
CA ASN A 240 -15.91 38.30 9.25
C ASN A 240 -15.78 36.78 9.47
N LYS A 241 -14.68 36.31 10.07
CA LYS A 241 -14.37 34.89 10.23
C LYS A 241 -15.48 34.10 10.92
N GLY A 242 -16.12 34.67 11.94
CA GLY A 242 -17.25 34.06 12.63
C GLY A 242 -18.44 33.76 11.69
N ARG A 243 -18.83 34.74 10.86
CA ARG A 243 -19.93 34.57 9.89
C ARG A 243 -19.61 33.52 8.83
N TYR A 244 -18.36 33.46 8.35
CA TYR A 244 -17.93 32.42 7.41
C TYR A 244 -17.99 31.01 8.01
N ILE A 245 -17.59 30.85 9.27
CA ILE A 245 -17.70 29.56 9.98
C ILE A 245 -19.17 29.16 10.12
N THR A 246 -20.08 30.10 10.43
CA THR A 246 -21.53 29.83 10.49
C THR A 246 -22.06 29.37 9.14
N ILE A 247 -21.70 30.03 8.04
CA ILE A 247 -22.10 29.62 6.68
C ILE A 247 -21.59 28.22 6.37
N ILE A 248 -20.30 27.92 6.60
CA ILE A 248 -19.74 26.59 6.32
C ILE A 248 -20.40 25.51 7.19
N THR A 249 -20.66 25.81 8.46
CA THR A 249 -21.33 24.87 9.37
C THR A 249 -22.75 24.56 8.88
N SER A 250 -23.48 25.56 8.35
CA SER A 250 -24.80 25.32 7.74
C SER A 250 -24.75 24.45 6.49
N LEU A 251 -23.65 24.53 5.72
CA LEU A 251 -23.44 23.74 4.50
C LEU A 251 -22.99 22.30 4.78
N LEU A 252 -22.59 21.96 6.01
CA LEU A 252 -22.29 20.58 6.39
C LEU A 252 -23.54 19.68 6.33
N SER A 253 -24.75 20.25 6.40
CA SER A 253 -26.02 19.53 6.21
C SER A 253 -26.57 19.61 4.78
N ALA A 254 -25.77 20.04 3.80
CA ALA A 254 -26.19 20.08 2.40
C ALA A 254 -26.45 18.66 1.85
N THR A 255 -27.31 18.57 0.83
CA THR A 255 -27.64 17.29 0.16
C THR A 255 -26.47 16.74 -0.66
N SER A 256 -25.60 17.61 -1.15
CA SER A 256 -24.50 17.27 -2.04
C SER A 256 -23.26 16.82 -1.28
N THR A 257 -22.83 15.57 -1.50
CA THR A 257 -21.66 14.99 -0.82
C THR A 257 -20.37 15.73 -1.12
N ALA A 258 -20.23 16.26 -2.34
CA ALA A 258 -19.07 17.08 -2.74
C ALA A 258 -18.99 18.40 -1.95
N VAL A 259 -20.14 19.06 -1.73
CA VAL A 259 -20.21 20.30 -0.92
C VAL A 259 -19.86 19.99 0.52
N VAL A 260 -20.43 18.93 1.10
CA VAL A 260 -20.17 18.53 2.49
C VAL A 260 -18.68 18.22 2.70
N TYR A 261 -18.06 17.47 1.78
CA TYR A 261 -16.64 17.14 1.84
C TYR A 261 -15.74 18.39 1.80
N GLU A 262 -15.98 19.31 0.87
CA GLU A 262 -15.22 20.56 0.76
C GLU A 262 -15.47 21.51 1.95
N CYS A 263 -16.69 21.53 2.48
CA CYS A 263 -17.03 22.32 3.67
C CYS A 263 -16.29 21.81 4.91
N ALA A 264 -16.20 20.50 5.10
CA ALA A 264 -15.43 19.91 6.20
C ALA A 264 -13.95 20.29 6.12
N GLY A 265 -13.35 20.21 4.93
CA GLY A 265 -11.95 20.60 4.72
C GLY A 265 -11.72 22.10 4.92
N ALA A 266 -12.65 22.92 4.42
CA ALA A 266 -12.63 24.36 4.64
C ALA A 266 -12.76 24.70 6.13
N LEU A 267 -13.64 24.03 6.88
CA LEU A 267 -13.86 24.27 8.30
C LEU A 267 -12.59 24.04 9.13
N VAL A 268 -11.88 22.95 8.87
CA VAL A 268 -10.61 22.63 9.53
C VAL A 268 -9.54 23.66 9.19
N SER A 269 -9.46 24.09 7.93
CA SER A 269 -8.49 25.12 7.51
C SER A 269 -8.75 26.50 8.13
N LEU A 270 -10.00 26.78 8.50
CA LEU A 270 -10.42 28.06 9.05
C LEU A 270 -10.36 28.08 10.58
N SER A 271 -10.66 26.98 11.25
CA SER A 271 -10.78 26.92 12.70
C SER A 271 -10.07 25.71 13.29
N SER A 272 -9.13 25.97 14.21
CA SER A 272 -8.49 24.97 15.06
C SER A 272 -9.29 24.67 16.33
N ALA A 273 -10.50 25.23 16.47
CA ALA A 273 -11.33 24.98 17.65
C ALA A 273 -11.76 23.49 17.68
N PRO A 274 -11.66 22.80 18.83
CA PRO A 274 -12.00 21.38 18.93
C PRO A 274 -13.42 21.04 18.48
N THR A 275 -14.38 21.96 18.66
CA THR A 275 -15.76 21.79 18.22
C THR A 275 -15.90 21.77 16.69
N ALA A 276 -15.16 22.63 15.99
CA ALA A 276 -15.17 22.71 14.53
C ALA A 276 -14.47 21.50 13.91
N VAL A 277 -13.32 21.10 14.46
CA VAL A 277 -12.59 19.90 14.02
C VAL A 277 -13.43 18.64 14.25
N ARG A 278 -14.12 18.53 15.39
CA ARG A 278 -15.03 17.41 15.68
C ARG A 278 -16.19 17.35 14.68
N ALA A 279 -16.78 18.50 14.35
CA ALA A 279 -17.85 18.56 13.34
C ALA A 279 -17.35 18.04 11.98
N ALA A 280 -16.16 18.48 11.55
CA ALA A 280 -15.54 17.99 10.31
C ALA A 280 -15.24 16.48 10.35
N ALA A 281 -14.65 15.98 11.43
CA ALA A 281 -14.38 14.55 11.61
C ALA A 281 -15.65 13.70 11.56
N ASN A 282 -16.72 14.15 12.22
CA ASN A 282 -18.02 13.49 12.18
C ASN A 282 -18.60 13.46 10.76
N THR A 283 -18.51 14.56 10.01
CA THR A 283 -18.96 14.58 8.62
C THR A 283 -18.16 13.63 7.73
N TYR A 284 -16.84 13.54 7.90
CA TYR A 284 -16.03 12.56 7.17
C TYR A 284 -16.40 11.12 7.53
N CYS A 285 -16.70 10.82 8.79
CA CYS A 285 -17.15 9.48 9.22
C CYS A 285 -18.56 9.13 8.67
N GLN A 286 -19.46 10.11 8.60
CA GLN A 286 -20.77 9.94 7.95
C GLN A 286 -20.62 9.68 6.44
N LEU A 287 -19.73 10.42 5.77
CA LEU A 287 -19.41 10.18 4.36
C LEU A 287 -18.80 8.79 4.15
N LEU A 288 -17.90 8.37 5.03
CA LEU A 288 -17.25 7.05 4.98
C LEU A 288 -18.26 5.89 5.08
N SER A 289 -19.33 6.09 5.85
CA SER A 289 -20.42 5.10 5.99
C SER A 289 -21.44 5.14 4.85
N SER A 290 -21.71 6.33 4.29
CA SER A 290 -22.73 6.52 3.25
C SER A 290 -22.25 6.18 1.83
N GLN A 291 -20.98 6.44 1.52
CA GLN A 291 -20.44 6.26 0.17
C GLN A 291 -20.16 4.78 -0.13
N SER A 292 -20.46 4.34 -1.35
CA SER A 292 -20.17 2.99 -1.83
C SER A 292 -18.81 2.85 -2.51
N ASP A 293 -18.29 3.93 -3.10
CA ASP A 293 -17.01 3.92 -3.84
C ASP A 293 -15.81 3.80 -2.87
N ASN A 294 -15.00 2.77 -3.07
CA ASN A 294 -13.81 2.49 -2.28
C ASN A 294 -12.76 3.61 -2.41
N ASN A 295 -12.62 4.23 -3.58
CA ASN A 295 -11.65 5.31 -3.78
C ASN A 295 -11.99 6.52 -2.92
N VAL A 296 -13.27 6.87 -2.85
CA VAL A 296 -13.77 7.96 -2.00
C VAL A 296 -13.52 7.63 -0.53
N LYS A 297 -13.75 6.40 -0.09
CA LYS A 297 -13.44 5.95 1.28
C LYS A 297 -11.95 6.08 1.61
N LEU A 298 -11.06 5.69 0.69
CA LEU A 298 -9.62 5.81 0.89
C LEU A 298 -9.18 7.27 1.03
N ILE A 299 -9.73 8.18 0.22
CA ILE A 299 -9.47 9.62 0.31
C ILE A 299 -9.98 10.19 1.65
N LEU A 300 -11.17 9.78 2.09
CA LEU A 300 -11.72 10.19 3.38
C LEU A 300 -10.85 9.70 4.55
N LEU A 301 -10.33 8.48 4.47
CA LEU A 301 -9.41 7.94 5.47
C LEU A 301 -8.08 8.70 5.49
N ASP A 302 -7.56 9.12 4.33
CA ASP A 302 -6.38 10.01 4.28
C ASP A 302 -6.65 11.33 5.00
N ARG A 303 -7.80 11.96 4.77
CA ARG A 303 -8.19 13.19 5.47
C ARG A 303 -8.35 12.99 6.97
N LEU A 304 -8.94 11.87 7.40
CA LEU A 304 -9.03 11.53 8.83
C LEU A 304 -7.63 11.29 9.44
N ASN A 305 -6.70 10.73 8.67
CA ASN A 305 -5.31 10.53 9.10
C ASN A 305 -4.54 11.87 9.21
N GLU A 306 -4.77 12.81 8.30
CA GLU A 306 -4.27 14.19 8.42
C GLU A 306 -4.86 14.91 9.65
N LEU A 307 -6.13 14.66 9.98
CA LEU A 307 -6.74 15.20 11.21
C LEU A 307 -6.13 14.57 12.47
N ARG A 308 -5.79 13.28 12.42
CA ARG A 308 -5.11 12.57 13.52
C ARG A 308 -3.75 13.19 13.82
N THR A 309 -2.94 13.54 12.80
CA THR A 309 -1.63 14.15 13.02
C THR A 309 -1.72 15.55 13.63
N LEU A 310 -2.72 16.35 13.22
CA LEU A 310 -2.87 17.73 13.68
C LEU A 310 -3.66 17.86 15.00
N HIS A 311 -4.65 16.98 15.24
CA HIS A 311 -5.64 17.12 16.32
C HIS A 311 -6.00 15.76 16.97
N ARG A 312 -4.99 15.02 17.45
CA ARG A 312 -5.15 13.69 18.08
C ARG A 312 -6.24 13.65 19.15
N ASP A 313 -6.28 14.61 20.07
CA ASP A 313 -7.24 14.62 21.19
C ASP A 313 -8.71 14.62 20.75
N VAL A 314 -9.01 15.28 19.63
CA VAL A 314 -10.37 15.32 19.09
C VAL A 314 -10.71 14.00 18.41
N MET A 315 -9.75 13.43 17.68
CA MET A 315 -9.90 12.18 16.95
C MET A 315 -10.12 10.97 17.87
N VAL A 316 -9.54 10.98 19.09
CA VAL A 316 -9.81 9.95 20.12
C VAL A 316 -11.30 9.81 20.41
N GLY A 317 -12.06 10.92 20.36
CA GLY A 317 -13.51 10.91 20.59
C GLY A 317 -14.34 10.35 19.44
N VAL A 318 -13.75 10.13 18.25
CA VAL A 318 -14.44 9.70 17.02
C VAL A 318 -14.00 8.28 16.59
N VAL A 319 -13.13 7.62 17.36
CA VAL A 319 -12.57 6.28 17.05
C VAL A 319 -13.65 5.24 16.75
N MET A 320 -14.71 5.21 17.53
CA MET A 320 -15.81 4.25 17.33
C MET A 320 -16.59 4.50 16.04
N ASP A 321 -16.65 5.76 15.57
CA ASP A 321 -17.30 6.10 14.31
C ASP A 321 -16.43 5.66 13.12
N VAL A 322 -15.11 5.79 13.24
CA VAL A 322 -14.12 5.29 12.26
C VAL A 322 -14.18 3.75 12.17
N LEU A 323 -14.29 3.04 13.30
CA LEU A 323 -14.40 1.58 13.35
C LEU A 323 -15.61 1.01 12.61
N ARG A 324 -16.71 1.77 12.47
CA ARG A 324 -17.88 1.32 11.69
C ARG A 324 -17.52 1.10 10.22
N ALA A 325 -16.47 1.73 9.71
CA ALA A 325 -15.98 1.55 8.34
C ALA A 325 -15.39 0.15 8.07
N LEU A 326 -15.12 -0.66 9.11
CA LEU A 326 -14.74 -2.08 8.96
C LEU A 326 -15.83 -2.92 8.30
N ALA A 327 -17.09 -2.44 8.26
CA ALA A 327 -18.17 -3.07 7.50
C ALA A 327 -17.98 -3.01 5.96
N SER A 328 -17.02 -2.22 5.47
CA SER A 328 -16.68 -2.18 4.04
C SER A 328 -16.19 -3.55 3.54
N PRO A 329 -16.55 -4.01 2.34
CA PRO A 329 -16.05 -5.28 1.81
C PRO A 329 -14.58 -5.23 1.35
N ASN A 330 -14.01 -4.04 1.14
CA ASN A 330 -12.66 -3.85 0.63
C ASN A 330 -11.59 -3.99 1.75
N LEU A 331 -10.52 -4.75 1.49
CA LEU A 331 -9.45 -5.04 2.44
C LEU A 331 -8.52 -3.85 2.71
N ASP A 332 -8.24 -3.01 1.70
CA ASP A 332 -7.39 -1.83 1.85
C ASP A 332 -8.03 -0.78 2.77
N VAL A 333 -9.35 -0.58 2.61
CA VAL A 333 -10.14 0.27 3.51
C VAL A 333 -10.07 -0.27 4.95
N LYS A 334 -10.22 -1.58 5.13
CA LYS A 334 -10.14 -2.22 6.46
C LYS A 334 -8.76 -2.05 7.09
N ARG A 335 -7.68 -2.28 6.32
CA ARG A 335 -6.30 -2.11 6.78
C ARG A 335 -6.06 -0.69 7.27
N LYS A 336 -6.38 0.30 6.45
CA LYS A 336 -6.18 1.71 6.76
C LYS A 336 -7.03 2.19 7.94
N VAL A 337 -8.22 1.61 8.13
CA VAL A 337 -9.04 1.84 9.34
C VAL A 337 -8.35 1.27 10.57
N LEU A 338 -7.84 0.04 10.52
CA LEU A 338 -7.12 -0.57 11.65
C LEU A 338 -5.87 0.25 12.00
N ASP A 339 -5.06 0.62 11.01
CA ASP A 339 -3.85 1.44 11.23
C ASP A 339 -4.19 2.77 11.91
N LEU A 340 -5.22 3.48 11.42
CA LEU A 340 -5.69 4.73 12.02
C LEU A 340 -6.21 4.55 13.46
N VAL A 341 -6.91 3.45 13.74
CA VAL A 341 -7.47 3.16 15.06
C VAL A 341 -6.38 2.79 16.07
N LEU A 342 -5.40 1.98 15.67
CA LEU A 342 -4.27 1.60 16.52
C LEU A 342 -3.50 2.85 17.00
N ASP A 343 -3.29 3.84 16.13
CA ASP A 343 -2.65 5.10 16.51
C ASP A 343 -3.49 6.00 17.45
N LEU A 344 -4.80 5.77 17.53
CA LEU A 344 -5.74 6.53 18.36
C LEU A 344 -6.10 5.84 19.68
N LEU A 345 -5.42 4.74 20.01
CA LEU A 345 -5.63 4.02 21.25
C LEU A 345 -5.21 4.84 22.48
N THR A 346 -6.01 4.70 23.53
CA THR A 346 -5.79 5.26 24.86
C THR A 346 -6.32 4.26 25.90
N PRO A 347 -5.87 4.34 27.17
CA PRO A 347 -6.41 3.51 28.25
C PRO A 347 -7.93 3.63 28.43
N ARG A 348 -8.55 4.72 27.94
CA ARG A 348 -10.00 4.98 28.08
C ARG A 348 -10.86 4.31 27.01
N ASN A 349 -10.32 4.08 25.81
CA ASN A 349 -11.09 3.54 24.68
C ASN A 349 -10.73 2.10 24.31
N VAL A 350 -9.58 1.59 24.77
CA VAL A 350 -9.04 0.29 24.37
C VAL A 350 -10.01 -0.87 24.63
N GLU A 351 -10.72 -0.87 25.77
CA GLU A 351 -11.69 -1.93 26.09
C GLU A 351 -12.84 -1.99 25.08
N GLU A 352 -13.37 -0.82 24.68
CA GLU A 352 -14.47 -0.73 23.71
C GLU A 352 -14.02 -1.14 22.30
N VAL A 353 -12.83 -0.69 21.90
CA VAL A 353 -12.21 -1.04 20.61
C VAL A 353 -11.98 -2.54 20.52
N VAL A 354 -11.36 -3.15 21.52
CA VAL A 354 -11.07 -4.60 21.53
C VAL A 354 -12.37 -5.41 21.57
N LEU A 355 -13.40 -4.96 22.29
CA LEU A 355 -14.71 -5.61 22.27
C LEU A 355 -15.35 -5.58 20.88
N TYR A 356 -15.19 -4.48 20.13
CA TYR A 356 -15.65 -4.39 18.74
C TYR A 356 -14.86 -5.34 17.83
N LEU A 357 -13.52 -5.34 17.91
CA LEU A 357 -12.67 -6.25 17.14
C LEU A 357 -12.98 -7.72 17.43
N LYS A 358 -13.23 -8.07 18.69
CA LYS A 358 -13.70 -9.40 19.11
C LYS A 358 -14.99 -9.82 18.41
N LYS A 359 -15.98 -8.92 18.31
CA LYS A 359 -17.23 -9.19 17.58
C LYS A 359 -16.97 -9.40 16.08
N GLU A 360 -16.09 -8.62 15.48
CA GLU A 360 -15.70 -8.80 14.07
C GLU A 360 -14.99 -10.14 13.84
N VAL A 361 -14.07 -10.53 14.72
CA VAL A 361 -13.39 -11.83 14.66
C VAL A 361 -14.39 -12.99 14.70
N VAL A 362 -15.37 -12.96 15.61
CA VAL A 362 -16.42 -13.99 15.69
C VAL A 362 -17.29 -14.02 14.42
N LYS A 363 -17.60 -12.86 13.81
CA LYS A 363 -18.33 -12.84 12.52
C LYS A 363 -17.55 -13.52 11.40
N THR A 364 -16.21 -13.41 11.40
CA THR A 364 -15.38 -14.10 10.40
C THR A 364 -15.34 -15.62 10.57
N GLN A 365 -15.83 -16.17 11.68
CA GLN A 365 -15.97 -17.62 11.87
C GLN A 365 -17.28 -18.14 11.27
N ALA A 366 -18.34 -17.33 11.23
CA ALA A 366 -19.66 -17.74 10.75
C ALA A 366 -19.85 -17.59 9.23
N GLY A 367 -18.99 -16.83 8.56
CA GLY A 367 -19.05 -16.60 7.12
C GLY A 367 -18.02 -17.44 6.36
N ASP A 368 -18.47 -18.40 5.55
CA ASP A 368 -17.68 -19.10 4.54
C ASP A 368 -17.25 -18.13 3.43
N LEU A 369 -16.28 -17.26 3.72
CA LEU A 369 -15.65 -16.38 2.76
C LEU A 369 -14.22 -16.87 2.55
N GLU A 370 -13.91 -17.38 1.36
CA GLU A 370 -12.55 -17.75 0.94
C GLU A 370 -11.53 -16.61 1.13
N LYS A 371 -11.98 -15.34 1.20
CA LYS A 371 -11.19 -14.13 1.50
C LYS A 371 -11.20 -13.70 2.97
N GLY A 372 -11.85 -14.45 3.84
CA GLY A 372 -11.93 -14.19 5.28
C GLY A 372 -10.60 -14.38 6.01
N GLY A 373 -9.70 -15.21 5.46
CA GLY A 373 -8.41 -15.53 6.08
C GLY A 373 -7.48 -14.32 6.27
N GLU A 374 -7.33 -13.49 5.23
CA GLU A 374 -6.49 -12.27 5.30
C GLU A 374 -7.10 -11.21 6.23
N TYR A 375 -8.42 -11.00 6.17
CA TYR A 375 -9.10 -10.08 7.09
C TYR A 375 -8.98 -10.55 8.54
N ARG A 376 -9.14 -11.85 8.79
CA ARG A 376 -8.97 -12.46 10.11
C ARG A 376 -7.55 -12.25 10.61
N GLN A 377 -6.54 -12.45 9.78
CA GLN A 377 -5.15 -12.18 10.13
C GLN A 377 -4.95 -10.71 10.54
N MET A 378 -5.47 -9.74 9.77
CA MET A 378 -5.38 -8.32 10.12
C MET A 378 -6.07 -8.01 11.47
N LEU A 379 -7.22 -8.62 11.75
CA LEU A 379 -7.91 -8.46 13.04
C LEU A 379 -7.11 -9.06 14.21
N VAL A 380 -6.52 -10.24 14.03
CA VAL A 380 -5.67 -10.89 15.04
C VAL A 380 -4.44 -10.03 15.33
N GLN A 381 -3.77 -9.51 14.30
CA GLN A 381 -2.62 -8.61 14.43
C GLN A 381 -3.00 -7.31 15.16
N ALA A 382 -4.15 -6.71 14.83
CA ALA A 382 -4.63 -5.53 15.53
C ALA A 382 -4.93 -5.80 17.01
N ILE A 383 -5.57 -6.93 17.33
CA ILE A 383 -5.82 -7.33 18.73
C ILE A 383 -4.50 -7.62 19.47
N HIS A 384 -3.54 -8.26 18.80
CA HIS A 384 -2.19 -8.50 19.35
C HIS A 384 -1.52 -7.19 19.71
N ALA A 385 -1.47 -6.22 18.78
CA ALA A 385 -0.93 -4.89 19.03
C ALA A 385 -1.60 -4.21 20.23
N CYS A 386 -2.94 -4.25 20.31
CA CYS A 386 -3.68 -3.69 21.44
C CYS A 386 -3.30 -4.35 22.78
N ALA A 387 -3.14 -5.67 22.81
CA ALA A 387 -2.87 -6.41 24.04
C ALA A 387 -1.40 -6.33 24.49
N VAL A 388 -0.46 -6.06 23.57
CA VAL A 388 0.95 -5.79 23.91
C VAL A 388 1.11 -4.40 24.50
N GLU A 389 0.47 -3.39 23.92
CA GLU A 389 0.50 -2.02 24.47
C GLU A 389 -0.30 -1.90 25.77
N TYR A 390 -1.42 -2.61 25.88
CA TYR A 390 -2.33 -2.54 27.04
C TYR A 390 -2.56 -3.95 27.64
N PRO A 391 -1.67 -4.42 28.54
CA PRO A 391 -1.73 -5.77 29.12
C PRO A 391 -3.01 -6.09 29.91
N GLU A 392 -3.76 -5.07 30.32
CA GLU A 392 -5.03 -5.23 31.06
C GLU A 392 -6.10 -5.93 30.22
N VAL A 393 -6.11 -5.69 28.91
CA VAL A 393 -7.15 -6.22 28.01
C VAL A 393 -6.87 -7.67 27.61
N ALA A 394 -5.62 -8.12 27.70
CA ALA A 394 -5.14 -9.45 27.31
C ALA A 394 -6.04 -10.59 27.83
N GLY A 395 -6.45 -10.54 29.11
CA GLY A 395 -7.27 -11.59 29.72
C GLY A 395 -8.62 -11.82 29.04
N SER A 396 -9.18 -10.80 28.39
CA SER A 396 -10.49 -10.89 27.72
C SER A 396 -10.44 -11.50 26.31
N VAL A 397 -9.25 -11.53 25.69
CA VAL A 397 -9.05 -11.89 24.27
C VAL A 397 -8.20 -13.14 24.07
N VAL A 398 -7.28 -13.47 24.98
CA VAL A 398 -6.34 -14.60 24.83
C VAL A 398 -7.06 -15.92 24.55
N HIS A 399 -8.09 -16.27 25.34
CA HIS A 399 -8.81 -17.54 25.14
C HIS A 399 -9.54 -17.62 23.80
N LEU A 400 -10.08 -16.49 23.32
CA LEU A 400 -10.71 -16.44 22.00
C LEU A 400 -9.69 -16.63 20.90
N LEU A 401 -8.52 -15.99 21.02
CA LEU A 401 -7.47 -16.11 20.01
C LEU A 401 -6.90 -17.53 19.94
N MET A 402 -6.80 -18.23 21.08
CA MET A 402 -6.34 -19.62 21.12
C MET A 402 -7.21 -20.60 20.33
N ASP A 403 -8.50 -20.30 20.13
CA ASP A 403 -9.38 -21.13 19.30
C ASP A 403 -8.96 -21.13 17.82
N PHE A 404 -8.14 -20.15 17.39
CA PHE A 404 -7.62 -20.05 16.02
C PHE A 404 -6.27 -20.76 15.82
N LEU A 405 -5.73 -21.43 16.84
CA LEU A 405 -4.49 -22.22 16.69
C LEU A 405 -4.65 -23.41 15.73
N GLY A 406 -5.87 -23.91 15.56
CA GLY A 406 -6.22 -24.98 14.62
C GLY A 406 -6.76 -24.50 13.27
N ASP A 407 -6.73 -23.19 12.99
CA ASP A 407 -7.29 -22.61 11.75
C ASP A 407 -6.49 -23.06 10.50
N THR A 408 -7.16 -23.09 9.34
CA THR A 408 -6.53 -23.45 8.06
C THR A 408 -5.53 -22.39 7.59
N ASN A 409 -5.72 -21.13 8.00
CA ASN A 409 -4.76 -20.06 7.73
C ASN A 409 -3.55 -20.15 8.66
N VAL A 410 -2.47 -20.77 8.16
CA VAL A 410 -1.21 -20.95 8.89
C VAL A 410 -0.61 -19.62 9.35
N ALA A 411 -0.73 -18.53 8.58
CA ALA A 411 -0.16 -17.24 8.95
C ALA A 411 -0.83 -16.64 10.19
N ALA A 412 -2.17 -16.68 10.24
CA ALA A 412 -2.93 -16.24 11.40
C ALA A 412 -2.64 -17.10 12.64
N ALA A 413 -2.57 -18.42 12.48
CA ALA A 413 -2.24 -19.33 13.58
C ALA A 413 -0.82 -19.11 14.14
N VAL A 414 0.15 -18.76 13.27
CA VAL A 414 1.52 -18.39 13.69
C VAL A 414 1.50 -17.09 14.50
N ASP A 415 0.76 -16.07 14.06
CA ASP A 415 0.63 -14.80 14.80
C ASP A 415 0.01 -15.03 16.19
N VAL A 416 -1.05 -15.87 16.27
CA VAL A 416 -1.68 -16.25 17.55
C VAL A 416 -0.70 -16.97 18.48
N VAL A 417 0.05 -17.97 18.01
CA VAL A 417 0.94 -18.72 18.93
C VAL A 417 2.13 -17.86 19.39
N LEU A 418 2.63 -16.95 18.55
CA LEU A 418 3.64 -15.98 18.94
C LEU A 418 3.12 -14.98 19.96
N PHE A 419 1.86 -14.56 19.82
CA PHE A 419 1.17 -13.73 20.80
C PHE A 419 1.01 -14.43 22.15
N VAL A 420 0.55 -15.69 22.17
CA VAL A 420 0.46 -16.52 23.38
C VAL A 420 1.84 -16.64 24.04
N ARG A 421 2.91 -16.82 23.24
CA ARG A 421 4.29 -16.90 23.71
C ARG A 421 4.79 -15.61 24.38
N GLU A 422 4.33 -14.45 23.91
CA GLU A 422 4.69 -13.15 24.48
C GLU A 422 3.90 -12.87 25.78
N ILE A 423 2.58 -13.09 25.77
CA ILE A 423 1.71 -12.84 26.93
C ILE A 423 2.03 -13.74 28.11
N ILE A 424 2.36 -15.02 27.86
CA ILE A 424 2.61 -15.95 28.95
C ILE A 424 3.80 -15.49 29.80
N GLU A 425 4.76 -14.77 29.22
CA GLU A 425 5.88 -14.20 29.96
C GLU A 425 5.48 -12.87 30.63
N THR A 426 4.82 -11.96 29.90
CA THR A 426 4.48 -10.62 30.40
C THR A 426 3.37 -10.61 31.47
N ASN A 427 2.43 -11.56 31.43
CA ASN A 427 1.31 -11.63 32.38
C ASN A 427 1.26 -12.98 33.13
N PRO A 428 1.95 -13.08 34.29
CA PRO A 428 2.02 -14.31 35.07
C PRO A 428 0.67 -14.86 35.55
N LYS A 429 -0.34 -13.99 35.71
CA LYS A 429 -1.66 -14.37 36.28
C LYS A 429 -2.45 -15.29 35.35
N LEU A 430 -2.23 -15.21 34.05
CA LEU A 430 -2.96 -15.97 33.04
C LEU A 430 -2.29 -17.31 32.68
N ARG A 431 -1.05 -17.55 33.13
CA ARG A 431 -0.23 -18.71 32.72
C ARG A 431 -0.94 -20.05 32.87
N VAL A 432 -1.46 -20.33 34.05
CA VAL A 432 -2.10 -21.62 34.37
C VAL A 432 -3.28 -21.87 33.42
N SER A 433 -4.11 -20.85 33.21
CA SER A 433 -5.28 -20.95 32.33
C SER A 433 -4.89 -21.09 30.86
N MET A 434 -3.83 -20.40 30.41
CA MET A 434 -3.30 -20.52 29.06
C MET A 434 -2.68 -21.89 28.80
N ILE A 435 -1.92 -22.45 29.75
CA ILE A 435 -1.33 -23.78 29.63
C ILE A 435 -2.43 -24.84 29.54
N GLN A 436 -3.41 -24.80 30.44
CA GLN A 436 -4.56 -25.73 30.41
C GLN A 436 -5.30 -25.66 29.09
N ARG A 437 -5.63 -24.45 28.62
CA ARG A 437 -6.31 -24.28 27.33
C ARG A 437 -5.45 -24.78 26.16
N LEU A 438 -4.14 -24.55 26.18
CA LEU A 438 -3.24 -24.98 25.13
C LEU A 438 -3.15 -26.50 25.06
N ILE A 439 -3.11 -27.18 26.22
CA ILE A 439 -3.18 -28.64 26.33
C ILE A 439 -4.50 -29.15 25.73
N ASP A 440 -5.63 -28.53 26.09
CA ASP A 440 -6.94 -28.92 25.60
C ASP A 440 -7.09 -28.72 24.09
N THR A 441 -6.49 -27.67 23.51
CA THR A 441 -6.61 -27.39 22.07
C THR A 441 -5.50 -28.02 21.21
N PHE A 442 -4.50 -28.64 21.83
CA PHE A 442 -3.26 -29.05 21.14
C PHE A 442 -3.52 -29.99 19.96
N TYR A 443 -4.49 -30.91 20.09
CA TYR A 443 -4.83 -31.89 19.05
C TYR A 443 -5.40 -31.25 17.76
N GLN A 444 -5.91 -30.01 17.84
CA GLN A 444 -6.49 -29.29 16.71
C GLN A 444 -5.43 -28.68 15.79
N ILE A 445 -4.21 -28.50 16.28
CA ILE A 445 -3.13 -27.84 15.54
C ILE A 445 -2.59 -28.77 14.46
N ARG A 446 -2.69 -28.36 13.20
CA ARG A 446 -2.21 -29.12 12.03
C ARG A 446 -0.93 -28.55 11.42
N ALA A 447 -0.57 -27.30 11.73
CA ALA A 447 0.62 -26.66 11.18
C ALA A 447 1.86 -26.95 12.03
N SER A 448 2.92 -27.50 11.42
CA SER A 448 4.17 -27.87 12.12
C SER A 448 4.80 -26.69 12.89
N ARG A 449 4.95 -25.53 12.25
CA ARG A 449 5.53 -24.32 12.89
C ARG A 449 4.76 -23.88 14.13
N VAL A 450 3.43 -24.00 14.10
CA VAL A 450 2.54 -23.65 15.23
C VAL A 450 2.70 -24.70 16.34
N CYS A 451 2.72 -25.98 15.98
CA CYS A 451 3.01 -27.08 16.91
C CYS A 451 4.37 -26.90 17.61
N SER A 452 5.44 -26.56 16.88
CA SER A 452 6.76 -26.34 17.46
C SER A 452 6.77 -25.23 18.52
N CYS A 453 6.08 -24.11 18.23
CA CYS A 453 5.97 -23.00 19.17
C CYS A 453 5.11 -23.38 20.39
N ALA A 454 3.97 -24.05 20.17
CA ALA A 454 3.11 -24.54 21.24
C ALA A 454 3.84 -25.53 22.17
N LEU A 455 4.59 -26.48 21.61
CA LEU A 455 5.42 -27.42 22.36
C LEU A 455 6.52 -26.70 23.16
N TRP A 456 7.14 -25.66 22.60
CA TRP A 456 8.09 -24.84 23.34
C TRP A 456 7.43 -24.14 24.53
N ILE A 457 6.24 -23.57 24.36
CA ILE A 457 5.48 -22.93 25.46
C ILE A 457 5.17 -23.96 26.56
N LEU A 458 4.66 -25.14 26.20
CA LEU A 458 4.36 -26.20 27.16
C LEU A 458 5.62 -26.69 27.89
N GLY A 459 6.71 -26.93 27.15
CA GLY A 459 7.99 -27.35 27.73
C GLY A 459 8.63 -26.30 28.63
N GLU A 460 8.39 -25.01 28.37
CA GLU A 460 8.98 -23.91 29.12
C GLU A 460 8.12 -23.41 30.27
N TYR A 461 6.79 -23.51 30.24
CA TYR A 461 5.93 -22.89 31.26
C TYR A 461 5.13 -23.89 32.10
N SER A 462 5.13 -25.18 31.79
CA SER A 462 4.59 -26.21 32.70
C SER A 462 5.51 -26.33 33.92
N LEU A 463 5.02 -25.88 35.08
CA LEU A 463 5.79 -25.76 36.33
C LEU A 463 5.22 -26.64 37.45
N SER A 464 3.91 -26.86 37.48
CA SER A 464 3.28 -27.71 38.48
C SER A 464 3.30 -29.18 38.07
N LEU A 465 3.19 -30.08 39.06
CA LEU A 465 3.17 -31.51 38.81
C LEU A 465 2.06 -31.92 37.83
N SER A 466 0.85 -31.43 38.07
CA SER A 466 -0.33 -31.71 37.24
C SER A 466 -0.17 -31.24 35.80
N GLU A 467 0.45 -30.06 35.59
CA GLU A 467 0.70 -29.54 34.24
C GLU A 467 1.72 -30.38 33.49
N VAL A 468 2.81 -30.78 34.16
CA VAL A 468 3.87 -31.59 33.55
C VAL A 468 3.35 -32.97 33.16
N GLU A 469 2.65 -33.66 34.06
CA GLU A 469 2.07 -34.98 33.79
C GLU A 469 1.01 -34.92 32.68
N SER A 470 0.13 -33.92 32.71
CA SER A 470 -0.88 -33.71 31.67
C SER A 470 -0.24 -33.41 30.31
N THR A 471 0.79 -32.57 30.27
CA THR A 471 1.53 -32.25 29.03
C THR A 471 2.18 -33.50 28.43
N ILE A 472 2.85 -34.31 29.25
CA ILE A 472 3.48 -35.57 28.79
C ILE A 472 2.42 -36.54 28.26
N ALA A 473 1.27 -36.65 28.95
CA ALA A 473 0.16 -37.50 28.51
C ALA A 473 -0.42 -37.05 27.17
N THR A 474 -0.63 -35.74 26.97
CA THR A 474 -1.14 -35.19 25.71
C THR A 474 -0.16 -35.40 24.57
N ILE A 475 1.15 -35.18 24.77
CA ILE A 475 2.16 -35.45 23.73
C ILE A 475 2.13 -36.93 23.34
N LYS A 476 2.05 -37.85 24.31
CA LYS A 476 1.94 -39.30 24.03
C LYS A 476 0.67 -39.64 23.26
N GLN A 477 -0.48 -39.09 23.67
CA GLN A 477 -1.74 -39.30 22.99
C GLN A 477 -1.71 -38.79 21.53
N CYS A 478 -1.03 -37.66 21.27
CA CYS A 478 -0.90 -37.09 19.93
C CYS A 478 0.08 -37.84 19.01
N LEU A 479 1.04 -38.55 19.59
CA LEU A 479 1.95 -39.46 18.86
C LEU A 479 1.31 -40.82 18.57
N GLY A 480 0.38 -41.25 19.42
CA GLY A 480 -0.30 -42.55 19.32
C GLY A 480 0.57 -43.72 19.75
N ASP A 481 0.17 -44.93 19.34
CA ASP A 481 0.88 -46.14 19.73
C ASP A 481 2.26 -46.23 19.06
N LEU A 482 3.24 -46.64 19.87
CA LEU A 482 4.62 -46.92 19.49
C LEU A 482 4.79 -48.44 19.26
N PRO A 483 5.67 -48.87 18.35
CA PRO A 483 6.61 -48.08 17.55
C PRO A 483 5.97 -47.43 16.31
N PHE A 484 6.61 -46.37 15.79
CA PHE A 484 6.19 -45.71 14.53
C PHE A 484 6.37 -46.61 13.30
N TYR A 485 7.29 -47.59 13.40
CA TYR A 485 7.69 -48.50 12.35
C TYR A 485 7.91 -49.90 12.95
N THR A 486 7.42 -50.94 12.28
CA THR A 486 7.72 -52.35 12.59
C THR A 486 8.39 -52.99 11.37
N VAL A 487 9.54 -53.64 11.59
CA VAL A 487 10.36 -54.34 10.57
C VAL A 487 9.58 -55.44 9.81
N SER A 488 8.39 -55.81 10.28
CA SER A 488 7.51 -56.82 9.68
C SER A 488 6.90 -56.43 8.33
N ASP A 489 6.88 -55.15 7.96
CA ASP A 489 6.30 -54.71 6.67
C ASP A 489 7.27 -54.84 5.47
N GLU A 490 8.51 -55.28 5.68
CA GLU A 490 9.46 -55.61 4.59
C GLU A 490 9.30 -57.06 4.07
N GLY A 491 8.26 -57.80 4.48
CA GLY A 491 8.23 -59.27 4.38
C GLY A 491 6.95 -59.92 3.86
N GLU A 492 6.25 -59.38 2.86
CA GLU A 492 5.35 -60.18 2.01
C GLU A 492 5.58 -59.87 0.53
N VAL A 493 6.71 -60.39 0.02
CA VAL A 493 6.86 -60.69 -1.41
C VAL A 493 6.61 -62.20 -1.55
N THR A 494 5.36 -62.59 -1.77
CA THR A 494 5.01 -63.91 -2.31
C THR A 494 4.19 -63.75 -3.59
N ASP A 495 4.71 -64.40 -4.62
CA ASP A 495 4.26 -64.40 -6.01
C ASP A 495 2.76 -64.59 -6.20
N SER A 496 2.12 -63.63 -6.87
CA SER A 496 1.09 -63.95 -7.86
C SER A 496 1.18 -62.99 -9.05
N THR A 497 1.48 -63.58 -10.20
CA THR A 497 1.65 -62.94 -11.50
C THR A 497 0.39 -62.16 -11.91
N ASN A 498 0.52 -60.84 -12.08
CA ASN A 498 0.02 -60.11 -13.25
C ASN A 498 0.70 -58.74 -13.36
N SER A 499 1.24 -58.48 -14.54
CA SER A 499 2.12 -57.37 -14.90
C SER A 499 1.53 -55.98 -14.62
N ALA A 500 2.20 -55.19 -13.78
CA ALA A 500 2.02 -53.74 -13.70
C ALA A 500 3.40 -53.05 -13.79
N GLN A 501 3.52 -52.17 -14.79
CA GLN A 501 4.73 -51.43 -15.13
C GLN A 501 5.10 -50.41 -14.04
N ALA A 502 6.40 -50.32 -13.76
CA ALA A 502 7.00 -49.29 -12.92
C ALA A 502 6.77 -47.90 -13.52
N VAL A 503 6.23 -46.97 -12.71
CA VAL A 503 6.18 -45.54 -13.06
C VAL A 503 7.08 -44.77 -12.11
N VAL A 504 8.16 -44.28 -12.69
CA VAL A 504 9.13 -43.33 -12.13
C VAL A 504 8.46 -41.95 -12.08
N ASN A 505 8.34 -41.35 -10.90
CA ASN A 505 7.87 -39.96 -10.77
C ASN A 505 9.03 -38.99 -11.04
N THR A 506 9.22 -38.67 -12.32
CA THR A 506 10.04 -37.55 -12.79
C THR A 506 9.20 -36.28 -12.76
N VAL A 507 9.62 -35.28 -11.98
CA VAL A 507 9.08 -33.92 -12.05
C VAL A 507 9.40 -33.35 -13.44
N THR A 508 8.38 -33.10 -14.26
CA THR A 508 8.54 -32.42 -15.56
C THR A 508 7.69 -31.16 -15.62
N VAL A 509 8.36 -30.07 -16.02
CA VAL A 509 7.81 -28.73 -16.24
C VAL A 509 6.91 -28.74 -17.49
N SER A 510 5.67 -28.24 -17.35
CA SER A 510 4.66 -28.20 -18.42
C SER A 510 5.03 -27.19 -19.53
N SER A 511 5.03 -27.65 -20.79
CA SER A 511 4.98 -26.77 -21.98
C SER A 511 3.74 -27.13 -22.83
N ARG A 512 2.96 -26.12 -23.21
CA ARG A 512 1.75 -26.27 -24.04
C ARG A 512 2.10 -26.46 -25.52
N ARG A 513 1.72 -27.60 -26.12
CA ARG A 513 1.56 -27.74 -27.58
C ARG A 513 0.26 -28.49 -27.92
N PRO A 514 -0.47 -28.10 -28.98
CA PRO A 514 -1.69 -28.79 -29.42
C PRO A 514 -1.36 -30.12 -30.12
N VAL A 515 -2.21 -31.13 -29.89
CA VAL A 515 -2.10 -32.47 -30.49
C VAL A 515 -3.24 -32.65 -31.50
N VAL A 516 -2.92 -33.25 -32.66
CA VAL A 516 -3.87 -33.59 -33.73
C VAL A 516 -4.33 -35.03 -33.52
N LEU A 517 -5.64 -35.27 -33.50
CA LEU A 517 -6.21 -36.60 -33.35
C LEU A 517 -6.13 -37.37 -34.67
N ALA A 518 -6.30 -38.70 -34.61
CA ALA A 518 -6.17 -39.60 -35.76
C ALA A 518 -7.20 -39.35 -36.91
N ASP A 519 -8.18 -38.48 -36.70
CA ASP A 519 -9.13 -38.01 -37.71
C ASP A 519 -8.73 -36.68 -38.38
N GLY A 520 -7.57 -36.10 -38.03
CA GLY A 520 -7.05 -34.85 -38.61
C GLY A 520 -7.57 -33.57 -37.94
N THR A 521 -8.33 -33.66 -36.85
CA THR A 521 -8.85 -32.48 -36.15
C THR A 521 -7.90 -32.02 -35.03
N TYR A 522 -7.63 -30.71 -34.97
CA TYR A 522 -6.81 -30.09 -33.90
C TYR A 522 -7.66 -29.88 -32.64
N ALA A 523 -7.28 -30.47 -31.51
CA ALA A 523 -7.97 -30.30 -30.22
C ALA A 523 -7.07 -29.63 -29.17
N THR A 524 -7.59 -28.59 -28.51
CA THR A 524 -6.95 -27.94 -27.34
C THR A 524 -7.56 -28.48 -26.05
N GLN A 525 -6.78 -29.24 -25.28
CA GLN A 525 -7.22 -29.78 -23.99
C GLN A 525 -7.05 -28.72 -22.88
N SER A 526 -8.16 -28.25 -22.32
CA SER A 526 -8.15 -27.47 -21.07
C SER A 526 -8.27 -28.46 -19.91
N ALA A 527 -7.17 -28.75 -19.24
CA ALA A 527 -7.19 -29.57 -18.03
C ALA A 527 -7.76 -28.73 -16.88
N ALA A 528 -8.98 -29.06 -16.44
CA ALA A 528 -9.47 -28.67 -15.12
C ALA A 528 -8.62 -29.40 -14.08
N THR A 529 -8.06 -28.65 -13.15
CA THR A 529 -7.26 -29.19 -12.04
C THR A 529 -8.20 -29.89 -11.07
N GLU A 530 -8.30 -31.23 -11.16
CA GLU A 530 -8.77 -32.02 -10.04
C GLU A 530 -7.70 -31.93 -8.94
N THR A 531 -8.07 -31.29 -7.84
CA THR A 531 -7.30 -31.27 -6.60
C THR A 531 -6.99 -32.70 -6.18
N ILE A 532 -5.70 -33.04 -6.18
CA ILE A 532 -5.18 -34.32 -5.66
C ILE A 532 -5.59 -34.38 -4.19
N SER A 533 -6.65 -35.15 -3.93
CA SER A 533 -7.02 -35.58 -2.60
C SER A 533 -6.01 -36.63 -2.18
N ALA A 534 -5.32 -36.39 -1.06
CA ALA A 534 -4.57 -37.41 -0.35
C ALA A 534 -5.46 -38.65 -0.10
N PRO A 535 -4.91 -39.87 -0.01
CA PRO A 535 -5.72 -41.08 0.08
C PRO A 535 -6.63 -41.00 1.30
N SER A 536 -7.94 -41.14 1.05
CA SER A 536 -8.98 -41.11 2.06
C SER A 536 -8.86 -42.32 2.99
N VAL A 537 -8.24 -42.14 4.14
CA VAL A 537 -8.38 -43.04 5.28
C VAL A 537 -9.70 -42.70 5.98
N ALA A 538 -10.54 -43.71 6.17
CA ALA A 538 -11.91 -43.61 6.64
C ALA A 538 -12.08 -42.78 7.93
N HIS A 539 -13.13 -41.95 7.95
CA HIS A 539 -13.56 -41.17 9.10
C HIS A 539 -14.00 -42.10 10.27
N GLY A 540 -13.08 -42.32 11.20
CA GLY A 540 -13.34 -42.94 12.51
C GLY A 540 -12.63 -42.14 13.61
N SER A 541 -13.38 -41.82 14.66
CA SER A 541 -13.12 -40.95 15.84
C SER A 541 -11.67 -40.79 16.36
N LEU A 542 -10.75 -41.72 16.11
CA LEU A 542 -9.36 -41.72 16.59
C LEU A 542 -8.37 -40.91 15.71
N ALA A 543 -8.72 -40.58 14.46
CA ALA A 543 -7.83 -39.82 13.57
C ALA A 543 -7.71 -38.32 13.94
N SER A 544 -8.62 -37.81 14.78
CA SER A 544 -8.62 -36.41 15.19
C SER A 544 -7.54 -36.07 16.22
N THR A 545 -7.11 -37.04 17.03
CA THR A 545 -6.17 -36.82 18.15
C THR A 545 -4.70 -36.96 17.76
N LEU A 546 -4.40 -37.59 16.61
CA LEU A 546 -3.04 -37.99 16.18
C LEU A 546 -2.35 -36.95 15.28
N ASN A 547 -2.41 -35.67 15.64
CA ASN A 547 -1.84 -34.59 14.81
C ASN A 547 -0.31 -34.70 14.65
N LEU A 548 0.43 -34.90 15.75
CA LEU A 548 1.90 -35.05 15.71
C LEU A 548 2.34 -36.26 14.90
N ARG A 549 1.64 -37.39 15.04
CA ARG A 549 1.92 -38.60 14.26
C ARG A 549 1.83 -38.34 12.76
N SER A 550 0.76 -37.67 12.33
CA SER A 550 0.56 -37.35 10.91
C SER A 550 1.67 -36.46 10.32
N LEU A 551 2.16 -35.50 11.12
CA LEU A 551 3.22 -34.58 10.69
C LEU A 551 4.59 -35.26 10.63
N ILE A 552 4.93 -36.09 11.63
CA ILE A 552 6.21 -36.82 11.66
C ILE A 552 6.23 -37.87 10.53
N LEU A 553 5.13 -38.59 10.30
CA LEU A 553 5.01 -39.54 9.18
C LEU A 553 4.99 -38.85 7.81
N SER A 554 4.75 -37.54 7.73
CA SER A 554 4.90 -36.78 6.48
C SER A 554 6.36 -36.38 6.18
N GLY A 555 7.30 -36.69 7.08
CA GLY A 555 8.73 -36.42 6.91
C GLY A 555 9.24 -35.15 7.60
N ASP A 556 8.45 -34.52 8.49
CA ASP A 556 8.92 -33.35 9.26
C ASP A 556 9.76 -33.77 10.48
N PHE A 557 11.05 -34.00 10.22
CA PHE A 557 12.01 -34.40 11.26
C PHE A 557 12.41 -33.26 12.21
N PHE A 558 12.29 -32.01 11.77
CA PHE A 558 12.52 -30.84 12.63
C PHE A 558 11.50 -30.80 13.78
N LEU A 559 10.21 -31.03 13.48
CA LEU A 559 9.19 -31.15 14.52
C LEU A 559 9.49 -32.31 15.48
N ALA A 560 9.97 -33.44 14.96
CA ALA A 560 10.40 -34.58 15.78
C ALA A 560 11.54 -34.21 16.74
N ALA A 561 12.53 -33.43 16.29
CA ALA A 561 13.59 -32.91 17.17
C ALA A 561 13.03 -31.96 18.26
N VAL A 562 12.04 -31.13 17.94
CA VAL A 562 11.35 -30.27 18.92
C VAL A 562 10.58 -31.10 19.95
N VAL A 563 9.90 -32.18 19.53
CA VAL A 563 9.23 -33.13 20.43
C VAL A 563 10.25 -33.78 21.38
N ALA A 564 11.42 -34.19 20.87
CA ALA A 564 12.48 -34.75 21.71
C ALA A 564 13.02 -33.73 22.73
N CYS A 565 13.27 -32.49 22.30
CA CYS A 565 13.74 -31.42 23.18
C CYS A 565 12.72 -31.10 24.29
N THR A 566 11.44 -31.07 23.95
CA THR A 566 10.36 -30.72 24.88
C THR A 566 10.08 -31.84 25.87
N LEU A 567 10.08 -33.10 25.43
CA LEU A 567 10.04 -34.25 26.33
C LEU A 567 11.24 -34.28 27.28
N THR A 568 12.44 -33.97 26.80
CA THR A 568 13.64 -33.89 27.65
C THR A 568 13.47 -32.85 28.76
N LYS A 569 13.00 -31.65 28.41
CA LYS A 569 12.72 -30.59 29.40
C LYS A 569 11.66 -31.02 30.42
N LEU A 570 10.56 -31.61 29.95
CA LEU A 570 9.47 -32.06 30.83
C LEU A 570 9.91 -33.16 31.78
N VAL A 571 10.73 -34.13 31.34
CA VAL A 571 11.28 -35.17 32.20
C VAL A 571 12.25 -34.59 33.23
N LEU A 572 13.15 -33.69 32.82
CA LEU A 572 14.05 -33.01 33.77
C LEU A 572 13.29 -32.17 34.81
N ARG A 573 12.15 -31.57 34.44
CA ARG A 573 11.26 -30.89 35.40
C ARG A 573 10.50 -31.85 36.28
N LEU A 574 10.03 -32.97 35.73
CA LEU A 574 9.38 -34.00 36.52
C LEU A 574 10.32 -34.53 37.61
N GLU A 575 11.62 -34.62 37.34
CA GLU A 575 12.62 -34.95 38.38
C GLU A 575 12.72 -33.92 39.52
N GLU A 576 12.46 -32.63 39.25
CA GLU A 576 12.49 -31.58 40.28
C GLU A 576 11.19 -31.54 41.10
N VAL A 577 10.05 -31.85 40.48
CA VAL A 577 8.71 -31.66 41.08
C VAL A 577 8.13 -32.98 41.63
N GLN A 578 8.50 -34.13 41.07
CA GLN A 578 7.98 -35.45 41.46
C GLN A 578 8.77 -36.01 42.66
N PRO A 579 8.12 -36.30 43.80
CA PRO A 579 8.80 -36.90 44.94
C PRO A 579 9.18 -38.38 44.71
N SER A 580 8.49 -39.07 43.79
CA SER A 580 8.72 -40.48 43.47
C SER A 580 9.69 -40.65 42.29
N LYS A 581 10.89 -41.17 42.57
CA LYS A 581 11.88 -41.49 41.54
C LYS A 581 11.39 -42.56 40.55
N VAL A 582 10.47 -43.43 40.97
CA VAL A 582 9.92 -44.51 40.13
C VAL A 582 9.10 -43.94 38.97
N GLU A 583 8.28 -42.92 39.24
CA GLU A 583 7.43 -42.31 38.21
C GLU A 583 8.24 -41.45 37.25
N SER A 584 9.24 -40.74 37.75
CA SER A 584 10.20 -40.02 36.90
C SER A 584 10.97 -40.97 35.99
N ASN A 585 11.48 -42.08 36.51
CA ASN A 585 12.17 -43.11 35.70
C ASN A 585 11.23 -43.71 34.65
N LYS A 586 9.96 -43.95 34.98
CA LYS A 586 8.94 -44.44 34.02
C LYS A 586 8.70 -43.43 32.88
N ALA A 587 8.63 -42.14 33.21
CA ALA A 587 8.50 -41.08 32.21
C ALA A 587 9.76 -40.98 31.33
N CYS A 588 10.95 -41.06 31.93
CA CYS A 588 12.24 -41.06 31.23
C CYS A 588 12.35 -42.23 30.25
N THR A 589 12.08 -43.47 30.68
CA THR A 589 12.08 -44.64 29.80
C THR A 589 11.08 -44.50 28.64
N GLY A 590 9.90 -43.94 28.91
CA GLY A 590 8.91 -43.66 27.87
C GLY A 590 9.37 -42.61 26.85
N ALA A 591 10.05 -41.55 27.30
CA ALA A 591 10.63 -40.53 26.42
C ALA A 591 11.78 -41.09 25.58
N LEU A 592 12.66 -41.90 26.18
CA LEU A 592 13.73 -42.61 25.48
C LEU A 592 13.16 -43.51 24.36
N LEU A 593 12.10 -44.27 24.65
CA LEU A 593 11.44 -45.13 23.66
C LEU A 593 10.86 -44.35 22.48
N ILE A 594 10.25 -43.19 22.73
CA ILE A 594 9.74 -42.30 21.68
C ILE A 594 10.90 -41.82 20.80
N MET A 595 11.97 -41.31 21.40
CA MET A 595 13.14 -40.78 20.68
C MET A 595 13.81 -41.88 19.83
N THR A 596 13.99 -43.09 20.36
CA THR A 596 14.56 -44.21 19.61
C THR A 596 13.66 -44.64 18.46
N SER A 597 12.33 -44.62 18.65
CA SER A 597 11.38 -44.95 17.59
C SER A 597 11.38 -43.91 16.46
N ILE A 598 11.56 -42.63 16.77
CA ILE A 598 11.71 -41.55 15.78
C ILE A 598 13.02 -41.73 14.98
N LEU A 599 14.12 -42.07 15.66
CA LEU A 599 15.39 -42.34 14.97
C LEU A 599 15.30 -43.56 14.05
N GLN A 600 14.61 -44.62 14.47
CA GLN A 600 14.35 -45.79 13.63
C GLN A 600 13.52 -45.45 12.40
N LEU A 601 12.46 -44.64 12.56
CA LEU A 601 11.67 -44.15 11.43
C LEU A 601 12.53 -43.32 10.46
N GLY A 602 13.36 -42.42 10.98
CA GLY A 602 14.23 -41.56 10.17
C GLY A 602 15.35 -42.28 9.42
N GLN A 603 15.75 -43.47 9.88
CA GLN A 603 16.73 -44.34 9.24
C GLN A 603 16.10 -45.39 8.31
N SER A 604 14.77 -45.55 8.36
CA SER A 604 14.05 -46.53 7.53
C SER A 604 13.89 -46.04 6.09
N SER A 605 13.78 -46.99 5.16
CA SER A 605 13.48 -46.76 3.73
C SER A 605 12.05 -46.30 3.45
N TYR A 606 11.21 -46.20 4.50
CA TYR A 606 9.78 -45.92 4.40
C TYR A 606 9.46 -44.50 3.94
N LEU A 607 10.31 -43.52 4.28
CA LEU A 607 10.13 -42.12 3.89
C LEU A 607 11.03 -41.75 2.71
N PRO A 608 10.56 -40.88 1.79
CA PRO A 608 11.31 -40.51 0.58
C PRO A 608 12.61 -39.74 0.88
N HIS A 609 12.73 -39.13 2.06
CA HIS A 609 13.93 -38.44 2.51
C HIS A 609 14.35 -38.98 3.89
N PRO A 610 15.64 -39.31 4.09
CA PRO A 610 16.16 -39.69 5.40
C PRO A 610 16.17 -38.50 6.36
N ILE A 611 16.26 -38.78 7.66
CA ILE A 611 16.39 -37.76 8.71
C ILE A 611 17.59 -36.83 8.43
N ASP A 612 17.38 -35.52 8.62
CA ASP A 612 18.45 -34.54 8.52
C ASP A 612 19.44 -34.69 9.69
N ASN A 613 20.73 -34.44 9.41
CA ASN A 613 21.79 -34.65 10.41
C ASN A 613 21.61 -33.73 11.65
N ASP A 614 21.07 -32.51 11.51
CA ASP A 614 20.81 -31.62 12.66
C ASP A 614 19.75 -32.20 13.59
N SER A 615 18.61 -32.66 13.05
CA SER A 615 17.55 -33.29 13.83
C SER A 615 18.02 -34.60 14.45
N TYR A 616 18.80 -35.40 13.72
CA TYR A 616 19.42 -36.62 14.26
C TYR A 616 20.32 -36.29 15.46
N ASP A 617 21.27 -35.37 15.30
CA ASP A 617 22.21 -34.99 16.36
C ASP A 617 21.50 -34.37 17.57
N ARG A 618 20.45 -33.58 17.36
CA ARG A 618 19.62 -33.03 18.45
C ARG A 618 18.87 -34.10 19.22
N ILE A 619 18.28 -35.08 18.54
CA ILE A 619 17.58 -36.19 19.22
C ILE A 619 18.60 -37.05 19.99
N VAL A 620 19.77 -37.33 19.41
CA VAL A 620 20.85 -38.06 20.08
C VAL A 620 21.37 -37.30 21.30
N LEU A 621 21.51 -35.97 21.21
CA LEU A 621 21.86 -35.13 22.35
C LEU A 621 20.83 -35.26 23.47
N CYS A 622 19.54 -35.19 23.14
CA CYS A 622 18.45 -35.40 24.10
C CYS A 622 18.53 -36.77 24.79
N LEU A 623 18.78 -37.85 24.02
CA LEU A 623 19.00 -39.20 24.55
C LEU A 623 20.18 -39.25 25.54
N ARG A 624 21.31 -38.64 25.17
CA ARG A 624 22.51 -38.60 26.04
C ARG A 624 22.25 -37.84 27.33
N LEU A 625 21.50 -36.73 27.27
CA LEU A 625 21.15 -35.91 28.43
C LEU A 625 20.24 -36.64 29.41
N LEU A 626 19.25 -37.39 28.91
CA LEU A 626 18.37 -38.21 29.76
C LEU A 626 19.12 -39.39 30.41
N CYS A 627 20.14 -39.93 29.74
CA CYS A 627 20.98 -40.99 30.27
C CYS A 627 22.09 -40.49 31.22
N ASN A 628 22.49 -39.22 31.13
CA ASN A 628 23.57 -38.64 31.94
C ASN A 628 23.24 -37.20 32.34
N THR A 629 22.62 -37.04 33.51
CA THR A 629 22.15 -35.75 34.03
C THR A 629 23.26 -35.02 34.80
N GLY A 630 24.07 -34.21 34.11
CA GLY A 630 24.93 -33.24 34.78
C GLY A 630 24.11 -32.04 35.29
N ASP A 631 24.35 -31.60 36.54
CA ASP A 631 23.61 -30.49 37.16
C ASP A 631 23.75 -29.16 36.39
N ASP A 632 24.91 -28.89 35.81
CA ASP A 632 25.14 -27.68 35.00
C ASP A 632 24.29 -27.66 33.73
N VAL A 633 24.12 -28.83 33.09
CA VAL A 633 23.32 -28.93 31.86
C VAL A 633 21.84 -28.81 32.17
N ARG A 634 21.38 -29.33 33.31
CA ARG A 634 20.00 -29.14 33.79
C ARG A 634 19.67 -27.66 33.96
N LYS A 635 20.58 -26.88 34.54
CA LYS A 635 20.39 -25.42 34.70
C LYS A 635 20.24 -24.71 33.35
N ILE A 636 21.04 -25.08 32.35
CA ILE A 636 20.97 -24.50 31.01
C ILE A 636 19.60 -24.77 30.37
N TRP A 637 19.13 -26.02 30.43
CA TRP A 637 17.88 -26.43 29.78
C TRP A 637 16.61 -25.93 30.48
N LEU A 638 16.65 -25.74 31.80
CA LEU A 638 15.48 -25.32 32.58
C LEU A 638 15.38 -23.80 32.79
N HIS A 639 16.51 -23.11 32.91
CA HIS A 639 16.54 -21.69 33.31
C HIS A 639 17.09 -20.77 32.22
N SER A 640 18.20 -21.12 31.56
CA SER A 640 18.86 -20.22 30.61
C SER A 640 18.01 -19.93 29.38
N CYS A 641 17.26 -20.91 28.87
CA CYS A 641 16.34 -20.70 27.73
C CYS A 641 15.29 -19.63 28.01
N ARG A 642 14.65 -19.67 29.19
CA ARG A 642 13.64 -18.68 29.59
C ARG A 642 14.27 -17.30 29.80
N GLN A 643 15.43 -17.23 30.46
CA GLN A 643 16.12 -15.95 30.69
C GLN A 643 16.52 -15.25 29.40
N SER A 644 17.01 -16.00 28.39
CA SER A 644 17.33 -15.43 27.08
C SER A 644 16.08 -14.90 26.38
N PHE A 645 14.95 -15.59 26.47
CA PHE A 645 13.69 -15.11 25.91
C PHE A 645 13.19 -13.84 26.61
N ALA A 646 13.25 -13.78 27.94
CA ALA A 646 12.89 -12.59 28.71
C ALA A 646 13.76 -11.38 28.33
N LYS A 647 15.07 -11.58 28.15
CA LYS A 647 15.99 -10.53 27.69
C LYS A 647 15.66 -10.05 26.27
N MET A 648 15.38 -10.97 25.35
CA MET A 648 14.98 -10.63 23.99
C MET A 648 13.69 -9.78 23.96
N LEU A 649 12.69 -10.12 24.79
CA LEU A 649 11.46 -9.32 24.90
C LEU A 649 11.72 -7.93 25.49
N ALA A 650 12.54 -7.83 26.53
CA ALA A 650 12.90 -6.55 27.14
C ALA A 650 13.67 -5.64 26.16
N GLU A 651 14.59 -6.20 25.38
CA GLU A 651 15.34 -5.47 24.35
C GLU A 651 14.45 -5.02 23.18
N LYS A 652 13.53 -5.87 22.74
CA LYS A 652 12.53 -5.52 21.72
C LYS A 652 11.68 -4.33 22.17
N GLN A 653 11.13 -4.39 23.38
CA GLN A 653 10.34 -3.28 23.96
C GLN A 653 11.17 -2.00 24.09
N PHE A 654 12.42 -2.12 24.55
CA PHE A 654 13.33 -0.98 24.64
C PHE A 654 13.52 -0.30 23.28
N ARG A 655 13.83 -1.07 22.23
CA ARG A 655 14.03 -0.54 20.87
C ARG A 655 12.77 0.14 20.34
N GLU A 656 11.60 -0.47 20.50
CA GLU A 656 10.32 0.11 20.07
C GLU A 656 10.03 1.43 20.79
N THR A 657 10.32 1.52 22.10
CA THR A 657 10.17 2.79 22.83
C THR A 657 11.15 3.87 22.40
N GLU A 658 12.39 3.52 22.07
CA GLU A 658 13.38 4.47 21.55
C GLU A 658 13.02 4.96 20.15
N GLU A 659 12.53 4.08 19.27
CA GLU A 659 12.01 4.47 17.96
C GLU A 659 10.80 5.42 18.07
N MET A 660 9.88 5.16 18.99
CA MET A 660 8.76 6.07 19.27
C MET A 660 9.22 7.43 19.79
N LYS A 661 10.21 7.46 20.70
CA LYS A 661 10.79 8.73 21.19
C LYS A 661 11.49 9.49 20.07
N ALA A 662 12.28 8.81 19.24
CA ALA A 662 12.95 9.43 18.10
C ALA A 662 11.94 10.05 17.12
N LYS A 663 10.85 9.34 16.79
CA LYS A 663 9.75 9.86 15.96
C LYS A 663 9.08 11.09 16.57
N ALA A 664 8.91 11.12 17.89
CA ALA A 664 8.35 12.29 18.59
C ALA A 664 9.31 13.48 18.57
N GLN A 665 10.61 13.24 18.68
CA GLN A 665 11.65 14.27 18.79
C GLN A 665 11.92 15.00 17.46
N ILE A 666 11.65 14.36 16.31
CA ILE A 666 11.81 14.96 14.97
C ILE A 666 10.80 16.10 14.69
N SER A 667 9.77 16.27 15.53
CA SER A 667 8.66 17.21 15.26
C SER A 667 8.92 18.69 15.62
N HIS A 668 10.06 19.03 16.23
CA HIS A 668 10.36 20.41 16.62
C HIS A 668 11.77 20.85 16.22
N ALA A 669 11.97 21.20 14.95
CA ALA A 669 13.10 22.05 14.55
C ALA A 669 12.80 23.49 15.00
N GLN A 670 13.72 24.10 15.74
CA GLN A 670 13.62 25.52 16.08
C GLN A 670 13.85 26.36 14.81
N PRO A 671 13.18 27.51 14.62
CA PRO A 671 13.43 28.39 13.47
C PRO A 671 14.89 28.87 13.37
N ASP A 672 15.61 28.84 14.49
CA ASP A 672 17.02 29.24 14.61
C ASP A 672 18.00 28.07 14.43
N ASP A 673 17.51 26.84 14.19
CA ASP A 673 18.38 25.71 13.86
C ASP A 673 19.05 25.97 12.51
N LEU A 674 20.38 26.09 12.53
CA LEU A 674 21.18 26.38 11.35
C LEU A 674 21.10 25.19 10.38
N ILE A 675 20.60 25.45 9.18
CA ILE A 675 20.65 24.49 8.07
C ILE A 675 22.10 24.42 7.58
N ASP A 676 22.79 23.32 7.86
CA ASP A 676 24.14 23.09 7.36
C ASP A 676 24.12 22.73 5.87
N PHE A 677 24.40 23.72 5.02
CA PHE A 677 24.59 23.50 3.58
C PHE A 677 25.99 22.96 3.30
N TYR A 678 26.27 21.72 3.73
CA TYR A 678 27.56 21.04 3.59
C TYR A 678 28.09 21.02 2.14
N HIS A 679 27.19 20.94 1.14
CA HIS A 679 27.57 20.91 -0.29
C HIS A 679 27.69 22.28 -0.98
N LEU A 680 27.35 23.39 -0.30
CA LEU A 680 27.37 24.74 -0.89
C LEU A 680 28.41 25.66 -0.25
N LYS A 681 29.17 25.21 0.76
CA LYS A 681 30.29 25.99 1.32
C LYS A 681 31.40 26.11 0.25
N SER A 682 31.65 27.35 -0.17
CA SER A 682 32.72 27.68 -1.12
C SER A 682 34.08 27.41 -0.46
N ARG A 683 34.90 26.54 -1.07
CA ARG A 683 36.26 26.16 -0.62
C ARG A 683 37.29 27.31 -0.59
N LYS A 684 36.88 28.56 -0.79
CA LYS A 684 37.77 29.73 -0.70
C LYS A 684 37.77 30.26 0.73
N GLY A 685 38.71 29.79 1.54
CA GLY A 685 38.98 30.36 2.86
C GLY A 685 39.34 29.37 3.97
N MET A 686 39.31 28.05 3.72
CA MET A 686 39.71 27.05 4.72
C MET A 686 41.23 26.96 4.85
N SER A 687 41.70 26.75 6.07
CA SER A 687 43.13 26.61 6.35
C SER A 687 43.67 25.28 5.78
N GLN A 688 44.96 25.24 5.44
CA GLN A 688 45.56 24.05 4.82
C GLN A 688 45.49 22.81 5.71
N LEU A 689 45.44 22.99 7.04
CA LEU A 689 45.25 21.90 8.00
C LEU A 689 43.82 21.33 7.97
N GLU A 690 42.79 22.17 7.81
CA GLU A 690 41.41 21.69 7.69
C GLU A 690 41.15 20.98 6.36
N LEU A 691 41.82 21.43 5.28
CA LEU A 691 41.81 20.74 3.98
C LEU A 691 42.56 19.39 4.02
N GLU A 692 43.66 19.31 4.78
CA GLU A 692 44.42 18.06 4.93
C GLU A 692 43.69 17.05 5.82
N ASP A 693 43.01 17.48 6.89
CA ASP A 693 42.17 16.61 7.73
C ASP A 693 40.88 16.16 6.99
N GLU A 694 40.22 17.05 6.22
CA GLU A 694 39.03 16.70 5.42
C GLU A 694 39.36 15.68 4.31
N VAL A 695 40.50 15.85 3.60
CA VAL A 695 40.92 14.89 2.58
C VAL A 695 41.40 13.59 3.22
N HIS A 696 41.99 13.64 4.42
CA HIS A 696 42.47 12.44 5.10
C HIS A 696 41.32 11.59 5.63
N ASP A 697 40.23 12.19 6.12
CA ASP A 697 39.05 11.47 6.60
C ASP A 697 38.18 10.95 5.45
N ASP A 698 38.03 11.71 4.36
CA ASP A 698 37.38 11.23 3.13
C ASP A 698 38.20 10.12 2.46
N LEU A 699 39.53 10.23 2.44
CA LEU A 699 40.41 9.18 1.91
C LEU A 699 40.40 7.94 2.82
N LYS A 700 40.33 8.09 4.15
CA LYS A 700 40.19 6.97 5.10
C LYS A 700 38.82 6.28 4.99
N ALA A 701 37.75 7.03 4.75
CA ALA A 701 36.41 6.51 4.49
C ALA A 701 36.34 5.80 3.11
N ALA A 702 37.02 6.35 2.09
CA ALA A 702 37.07 5.79 0.74
C ALA A 702 38.03 4.59 0.60
N THR A 703 39.07 4.48 1.44
CA THR A 703 40.05 3.37 1.40
C THR A 703 39.86 2.30 2.48
N GLY A 704 38.81 2.40 3.30
CA GLY A 704 38.46 1.38 4.31
C GLY A 704 39.38 1.36 5.54
N GLY A 705 40.03 2.48 5.85
CA GLY A 705 41.03 2.61 6.92
C GLY A 705 40.51 2.35 8.35
N PHE A 706 39.20 2.35 8.57
CA PHE A 706 38.60 2.04 9.87
C PHE A 706 38.72 0.55 10.27
N THR A 707 39.13 -0.34 9.37
CA THR A 707 39.06 -1.78 9.65
C THR A 707 40.35 -2.41 10.18
N LYS A 708 41.46 -1.65 10.28
CA LYS A 708 42.75 -2.27 10.59
C LYS A 708 43.07 -2.47 12.08
N ASP A 709 42.51 -1.69 13.01
CA ASP A 709 42.93 -1.81 14.42
C ASP A 709 41.82 -1.64 15.49
N ALA A 710 40.54 -1.53 15.13
CA ALA A 710 39.44 -1.52 16.10
C ALA A 710 38.28 -2.41 15.63
N ASP A 711 37.89 -3.35 16.48
CA ASP A 711 36.72 -4.23 16.39
C ASP A 711 36.71 -5.39 15.39
N ASP A 712 37.60 -6.36 15.60
CA ASP A 712 37.35 -7.72 15.08
C ASP A 712 36.06 -8.35 15.66
N ALA A 713 35.60 -7.90 16.83
CA ALA A 713 34.33 -8.32 17.44
C ALA A 713 33.09 -7.81 16.68
N ASN A 714 33.10 -6.57 16.16
CA ASN A 714 31.96 -6.04 15.39
C ASN A 714 31.93 -6.55 13.94
N LYS A 715 33.08 -7.02 13.39
CA LYS A 715 33.11 -7.71 12.10
C LYS A 715 32.34 -9.04 12.15
N LEU A 716 32.45 -9.80 13.24
CA LEU A 716 31.72 -11.06 13.43
C LEU A 716 30.20 -10.85 13.50
N ASN A 717 29.73 -9.72 14.03
CA ASN A 717 28.29 -9.38 14.06
C ASN A 717 27.68 -9.13 12.67
N ARG A 718 28.49 -8.94 11.62
CA ARG A 718 28.04 -8.72 10.23
C ARG A 718 28.14 -9.97 9.35
N ILE A 719 28.54 -11.10 9.92
CA ILE A 719 28.56 -12.38 9.21
C ILE A 719 27.16 -12.98 9.25
N LEU A 720 26.58 -13.19 8.08
CA LEU A 720 25.29 -13.85 7.92
C LEU A 720 25.52 -15.30 7.49
N GLN A 721 25.04 -16.24 8.29
CA GLN A 721 25.03 -17.65 7.92
C GLN A 721 23.96 -17.91 6.84
N LEU A 722 24.37 -18.44 5.69
CA LEU A 722 23.46 -18.73 4.57
C LEU A 722 22.94 -20.18 4.58
N THR A 723 23.73 -21.12 5.12
CA THR A 723 23.41 -22.55 5.18
C THR A 723 23.52 -23.07 6.61
N GLY A 724 22.78 -24.12 6.96
CA GLY A 724 22.84 -24.75 8.29
C GLY A 724 24.19 -25.43 8.58
N PHE A 725 24.44 -25.74 9.86
CA PHE A 725 25.64 -26.50 10.27
C PHE A 725 25.61 -27.98 9.87
N SER A 726 24.54 -28.45 9.23
CA SER A 726 24.39 -29.84 8.80
C SER A 726 24.35 -30.03 7.29
N ASP A 727 24.35 -28.94 6.53
CA ASP A 727 24.34 -28.97 5.06
C ASP A 727 25.67 -29.50 4.49
N PRO A 728 25.67 -30.24 3.37
CA PRO A 728 26.88 -30.77 2.76
C PRO A 728 27.88 -29.66 2.36
N VAL A 729 27.36 -28.47 2.06
CA VAL A 729 28.12 -27.27 1.76
C VAL A 729 27.76 -26.22 2.80
N TYR A 730 28.76 -25.71 3.52
CA TYR A 730 28.59 -24.59 4.44
C TYR A 730 28.92 -23.28 3.72
N ALA A 731 28.05 -22.28 3.82
CA ALA A 731 28.25 -20.95 3.30
C ALA A 731 27.90 -19.87 4.34
N GLU A 732 28.80 -18.92 4.50
CA GLU A 732 28.62 -17.71 5.30
C GLU A 732 28.96 -16.50 4.44
N ALA A 733 28.25 -15.39 4.63
CA ALA A 733 28.42 -14.19 3.83
C ALA A 733 28.74 -12.99 4.72
N PHE A 734 29.73 -12.22 4.27
CA PHE A 734 30.08 -10.92 4.84
C PHE A 734 29.64 -9.81 3.89
N VAL A 735 28.76 -8.94 4.38
CA VAL A 735 28.22 -7.84 3.58
C VAL A 735 29.00 -6.56 3.87
N THR A 736 29.56 -5.95 2.83
CA THR A 736 30.11 -4.59 2.89
C THR A 736 29.29 -3.68 1.98
N VAL A 737 28.78 -2.59 2.55
CA VAL A 737 27.94 -1.62 1.83
C VAL A 737 28.76 -0.34 1.64
N HIS A 738 29.01 0.02 0.37
CA HIS A 738 29.69 1.25 -0.02
C HIS A 738 28.78 2.05 -0.95
N HIS A 739 27.97 2.96 -0.37
CA HIS A 739 27.02 3.81 -1.11
C HIS A 739 26.09 3.01 -2.05
N TYR A 740 26.43 2.94 -3.34
CA TYR A 740 25.65 2.25 -4.39
C TYR A 740 26.11 0.82 -4.68
N ASP A 741 27.28 0.43 -4.16
CA ASP A 741 27.89 -0.88 -4.39
C ASP A 741 27.84 -1.70 -3.08
N ILE A 742 27.10 -2.81 -3.11
CA ILE A 742 27.07 -3.82 -2.06
C ILE A 742 27.99 -4.96 -2.50
N VAL A 743 29.04 -5.23 -1.73
CA VAL A 743 29.95 -6.34 -1.97
C VAL A 743 29.65 -7.45 -0.95
N LEU A 744 29.24 -8.60 -1.48
CA LEU A 744 28.98 -9.82 -0.71
C LEU A 744 30.18 -10.76 -0.84
N ASP A 745 30.95 -10.90 0.22
CA ASP A 745 32.03 -11.88 0.31
C ASP A 745 31.49 -13.16 0.95
N VAL A 746 31.25 -14.20 0.14
CA VAL A 746 30.70 -15.50 0.57
C VAL A 746 31.82 -16.52 0.70
N THR A 747 32.03 -17.05 1.91
CA THR A 747 32.93 -18.17 2.16
C THR A 747 32.13 -19.46 2.05
N VAL A 748 32.52 -20.33 1.11
CA VAL A 748 31.87 -21.62 0.87
C VAL A 748 32.84 -22.75 1.21
N ILE A 749 32.40 -23.72 2.01
CA ILE A 749 33.21 -24.83 2.53
C ILE A 749 32.51 -26.14 2.18
N ASN A 750 33.23 -27.02 1.48
CA ASN A 750 32.78 -28.39 1.29
C ASN A 750 33.02 -29.19 2.57
N ARG A 751 31.96 -29.69 3.21
CA ARG A 751 32.09 -30.51 4.44
C ARG A 751 31.99 -32.00 4.19
N THR A 752 31.79 -32.39 2.94
CA THR A 752 31.75 -33.79 2.54
C THR A 752 33.17 -34.33 2.33
N LYS A 753 33.30 -35.67 2.42
CA LYS A 753 34.55 -36.39 2.10
C LYS A 753 34.76 -36.58 0.60
N GLU A 754 33.84 -36.07 -0.21
CA GLU A 754 33.84 -36.21 -1.66
C GLU A 754 34.14 -34.87 -2.32
N THR A 755 34.76 -34.92 -3.51
CA THR A 755 35.01 -33.71 -4.30
C THR A 755 33.71 -33.26 -4.95
N LEU A 756 33.22 -32.08 -4.59
CA LEU A 756 32.05 -31.47 -5.22
C LEU A 756 32.48 -30.78 -6.53
N GLN A 757 31.92 -31.25 -7.64
CA GLN A 757 32.17 -30.69 -8.97
C GLN A 757 30.98 -29.82 -9.41
N ASN A 758 31.27 -28.75 -10.15
CA ASN A 758 30.26 -27.81 -10.67
C ASN A 758 29.39 -27.13 -9.59
N LEU A 759 29.99 -26.81 -8.44
CA LEU A 759 29.32 -26.03 -7.41
C LEU A 759 29.13 -24.58 -7.90
N CYS A 760 27.88 -24.11 -7.94
CA CYS A 760 27.54 -22.76 -8.37
C CYS A 760 26.84 -22.00 -7.24
N LEU A 761 27.20 -20.74 -7.05
CA LEU A 761 26.49 -19.81 -6.18
C LEU A 761 25.63 -18.88 -7.05
N GLU A 762 24.31 -19.04 -6.97
CA GLU A 762 23.35 -18.14 -7.62
C GLU A 762 22.67 -17.25 -6.58
N LEU A 763 22.67 -15.94 -6.84
CA LEU A 763 22.02 -14.94 -5.98
C LEU A 763 20.82 -14.36 -6.72
N ALA A 764 19.63 -14.49 -6.13
CA ALA A 764 18.43 -13.81 -6.60
C ALA A 764 18.27 -12.49 -5.82
N THR A 765 18.06 -11.40 -6.53
CA THR A 765 17.81 -10.08 -5.94
C THR A 765 16.31 -9.78 -5.97
N MET A 766 15.79 -9.15 -4.91
CA MET A 766 14.41 -8.66 -4.84
C MET A 766 14.44 -7.12 -4.87
N GLY A 767 13.64 -6.49 -5.73
CA GLY A 767 13.56 -5.03 -5.87
C GLY A 767 14.58 -4.41 -6.84
N ASP A 768 14.99 -3.15 -6.59
CA ASP A 768 15.86 -2.33 -7.46
C ASP A 768 17.36 -2.65 -7.33
N LEU A 769 17.70 -3.90 -7.04
CA LEU A 769 19.07 -4.39 -6.92
C LEU A 769 19.46 -5.12 -8.21
N LYS A 770 20.62 -4.77 -8.78
CA LYS A 770 21.18 -5.43 -9.98
C LYS A 770 22.44 -6.19 -9.61
N LEU A 771 22.41 -7.51 -9.75
CA LEU A 771 23.60 -8.34 -9.66
C LEU A 771 24.49 -8.09 -10.88
N VAL A 772 25.76 -7.76 -10.66
CA VAL A 772 26.72 -7.48 -11.75
C VAL A 772 27.48 -8.74 -12.16
N ASP A 773 27.66 -9.69 -11.24
CA ASP A 773 28.42 -10.91 -11.48
C ASP A 773 27.57 -12.04 -12.07
N ARG A 774 28.18 -12.82 -12.97
CA ARG A 774 27.58 -14.04 -13.52
C ARG A 774 27.96 -15.25 -12.65
N PRO A 775 27.05 -16.22 -12.46
CA PRO A 775 27.36 -17.46 -11.74
C PRO A 775 28.54 -18.18 -12.36
N GLN A 776 29.53 -18.55 -11.52
CA GLN A 776 30.69 -19.34 -11.90
C GLN A 776 30.64 -20.70 -11.21
N ASN A 777 31.06 -21.73 -11.93
CA ASN A 777 31.17 -23.09 -11.40
C ASN A 777 32.53 -23.30 -10.75
N TYR A 778 32.52 -23.82 -9.52
CA TYR A 778 33.70 -24.14 -8.73
C TYR A 778 33.76 -25.64 -8.46
N THR A 779 34.98 -26.17 -8.40
CA THR A 779 35.23 -27.55 -7.93
C THR A 779 35.91 -27.46 -6.58
N LEU A 780 35.26 -27.99 -5.53
CA LEU A 780 35.79 -28.00 -4.17
C LEU A 780 36.24 -29.40 -3.80
N ALA A 781 37.52 -29.52 -3.43
CA ALA A 781 38.05 -30.73 -2.82
C ALA A 781 37.39 -31.00 -1.45
N PRO A 782 37.48 -32.23 -0.91
CA PRO A 782 36.98 -32.55 0.43
C PRO A 782 37.53 -31.57 1.47
N GLU A 783 36.68 -31.06 2.36
CA GLU A 783 37.05 -30.15 3.46
C GLU A 783 37.70 -28.81 3.02
N SER A 784 37.69 -28.49 1.72
CA SER A 784 38.25 -27.25 1.20
C SER A 784 37.27 -26.09 1.26
N SER A 785 37.81 -24.88 1.50
CA SER A 785 37.06 -23.64 1.47
C SER A 785 37.42 -22.77 0.27
N LYS A 786 36.46 -21.97 -0.19
CA LYS A 786 36.62 -21.01 -1.28
C LYS A 786 35.84 -19.74 -0.96
N GLN A 787 36.50 -18.60 -1.13
CA GLN A 787 35.85 -17.30 -1.02
C GLN A 787 35.37 -16.85 -2.41
N ILE A 788 34.09 -16.48 -2.49
CA ILE A 788 33.40 -16.01 -3.69
C ILE A 788 32.94 -14.58 -3.40
N ARG A 789 33.32 -13.64 -4.25
CA ARG A 789 32.89 -12.23 -4.15
C ARG A 789 31.79 -11.98 -5.17
N ALA A 790 30.68 -11.40 -4.74
CA ALA A 790 29.58 -10.99 -5.61
C ALA A 790 29.28 -9.50 -5.41
N ASN A 791 29.31 -8.73 -6.50
CA ASN A 791 28.98 -7.30 -6.46
C ASN A 791 27.53 -7.05 -6.89
N ILE A 792 26.78 -6.33 -6.04
CA ILE A 792 25.39 -5.96 -6.25
C ILE A 792 25.29 -4.44 -6.29
N LYS A 793 24.67 -3.88 -7.34
CA LYS A 793 24.46 -2.45 -7.49
C LYS A 793 23.02 -2.05 -7.17
N VAL A 794 22.85 -0.97 -6.42
CA VAL A 794 21.53 -0.39 -6.13
C VAL A 794 21.17 0.63 -7.23
N SER A 795 20.04 0.47 -7.90
CA SER A 795 19.62 1.40 -8.97
C SER A 795 18.90 2.67 -8.51
N SER A 796 18.35 2.72 -7.28
CA SER A 796 17.70 3.91 -6.72
C SER A 796 17.71 3.86 -5.18
N THR A 797 17.81 5.02 -4.52
CA THR A 797 17.79 5.18 -3.06
C THR A 797 16.38 5.26 -2.46
N GLU A 798 15.33 5.13 -3.27
CA GLU A 798 13.94 5.42 -2.83
C GLU A 798 13.33 4.35 -1.91
N THR A 799 13.94 3.17 -1.75
CA THR A 799 13.37 2.07 -0.94
C THR A 799 13.83 2.00 0.52
N TRP A 800 14.58 2.99 1.01
CA TRP A 800 15.11 3.01 2.40
C TRP A 800 14.59 4.17 3.27
N LEU A 801 13.35 4.63 3.03
CA LEU A 801 12.64 5.59 3.91
C LEU A 801 11.45 4.94 4.60
#